data_AF-A0A0D5ZIV0-F1
#
_entry.id   AF-A0A0D5ZIV0-F1
#
_cell.length_a   1.000
_cell.length_b   1.000
_cell.length_c   1.000
_cell.angle_alpha   90.00
_cell.angle_beta   90.00
_cell.angle_gamma   90.00
#
_symmetry.space_group_name_H-M   'P 1'
#
loop_
_entity.id
_entity.type
_entity.pdbx_description
1 polymer ?
#
loop_
_entity_poly.entity_id
_entity_poly.type
_entity_poly.pdbx_seq_one_letter_code
_entity_poly.pdbx_strand_id
1 'polypeptide(L)'
;MYKFKFADIGEGLHEGVVAEIYKKVGDTVKEGDSLFSVETDKVTSDIPSPVDGKIVQVLMNQGDTIRVGQEIYVIDDGSGDDAETAAPAQETQAESAPASEGAHEFYSFKFADIGEGLHEGVVAEIYKKVGDTVKEGDSLFSVETDKVTSDIPSPVDGKIVQVLMNQGDTIHVGQEIYVIDDGKKHSNDATPAAKSSGGGASVVGVMEVNDDLLDFSSLSASSSSAKAEVSAQKQEAAPASSETSFDEGKAYTGAIEEEFDVIVVGSGPGGYLAAEEAGKSGLKTMIVEKKYWGGVCLNTGCIPTKSLLKSTEIISDIKHAEKYGVVATSSIDNEATWKSMHERKAGVVSKISKSVEMLMKSSKVKSLFGEAKFVGAREIEVNSKVYRAKNIILATGSTANQLAMLPGFKEGYENLEIITSEEAINWDKSLPKKVTIIGGGVIGLEFATVFATAGAEVTILQNTDKLLPMNEPEVAQEAAKMLDKMGVKVLYNAQSQKYEGRKLYVLVDGKETVLEQDIILTATGRSANSKGLAEVGVKLGQRGEVIVDKHQRTNVRNVYAIGDVTGQNMLAHVAYAHALVAVSHILGDEEKGTYKPKGIPGCIYTTPEIAFVGLTEAEAKKQGRNVFASKYLFEYLGKAIAASHTEGFIKLIVDKEFGEILGATIVGSNATDYITEVLLAMEQEVTVHEIAHTIHPHPTYNEIIWEAARSASLKLDLEKHKK
;
A
#
# COMPACT_ATOMS: atom_id res chain seq x y z
N MET A 1 41.58 -31.28 15.50
CA MET A 1 41.83 -29.99 14.83
C MET A 1 40.53 -29.24 14.80
N TYR A 2 40.52 -28.03 15.35
CA TYR A 2 39.39 -27.13 15.32
C TYR A 2 39.26 -26.47 13.94
N LYS A 3 38.09 -26.62 13.32
CA LYS A 3 37.76 -25.96 12.05
C LYS A 3 37.00 -24.68 12.35
N PHE A 4 37.67 -23.54 12.19
CA PHE A 4 37.02 -22.26 12.39
C PHE A 4 36.18 -21.92 11.16
N LYS A 5 34.87 -21.77 11.40
CA LYS A 5 33.90 -21.30 10.41
C LYS A 5 33.59 -19.83 10.65
N PHE A 6 33.49 -19.06 9.57
CA PHE A 6 33.12 -17.65 9.65
C PHE A 6 31.75 -17.51 10.32
N ALA A 7 31.70 -16.83 11.47
CA ALA A 7 30.48 -16.65 12.25
C ALA A 7 29.75 -15.37 11.80
N ASP A 8 28.46 -15.30 12.09
CA ASP A 8 27.67 -14.09 11.89
C ASP A 8 28.24 -12.96 12.75
N ILE A 9 28.59 -11.84 12.11
CA ILE A 9 29.20 -10.66 12.74
C ILE A 9 28.15 -9.67 13.29
N GLY A 10 26.86 -10.03 13.26
CA GLY A 10 25.75 -9.17 13.69
C GLY A 10 25.30 -8.21 12.58
N GLU A 11 24.06 -7.73 12.67
CA GLU A 11 23.38 -6.82 11.72
C GLU A 11 22.87 -7.43 10.39
N GLY A 12 22.76 -8.76 10.28
CA GLY A 12 22.18 -9.40 9.10
C GLY A 12 23.12 -9.44 7.89
N LEU A 13 24.42 -9.30 8.12
CA LEU A 13 25.48 -9.43 7.12
C LEU A 13 25.88 -10.90 6.97
N HIS A 14 25.63 -11.47 5.78
CA HIS A 14 25.84 -12.91 5.53
C HIS A 14 27.13 -13.23 4.75
N GLU A 15 27.85 -12.21 4.28
CA GLU A 15 29.13 -12.32 3.60
C GLU A 15 30.00 -11.07 3.78
N GLY A 16 31.31 -11.19 3.58
CA GLY A 16 32.25 -10.06 3.64
C GLY A 16 33.54 -10.36 2.90
N VAL A 17 34.27 -9.31 2.49
CA VAL A 17 35.51 -9.44 1.70
C VAL A 17 36.70 -9.44 2.65
N VAL A 18 37.61 -10.41 2.49
CA VAL A 18 38.82 -10.50 3.32
C VAL A 18 39.77 -9.34 2.95
N ALA A 19 39.87 -8.35 3.84
CA ALA A 19 40.67 -7.16 3.61
C ALA A 19 42.16 -7.40 3.86
N GLU A 20 42.51 -8.06 4.97
CA GLU A 20 43.90 -8.42 5.31
C GLU A 20 43.98 -9.68 6.18
N ILE A 21 44.99 -10.52 5.99
CA ILE A 21 45.24 -11.74 6.78
C ILE A 21 46.47 -11.54 7.68
N TYR A 22 46.26 -11.58 9.01
CA TYR A 22 47.30 -11.28 10.00
C TYR A 22 48.14 -12.50 10.42
N LYS A 23 47.54 -13.70 10.42
CA LYS A 23 48.19 -14.93 10.91
C LYS A 23 48.28 -15.98 9.81
N LYS A 24 49.44 -16.60 9.66
CA LYS A 24 49.74 -17.55 8.57
C LYS A 24 49.87 -18.97 9.11
N VAL A 25 49.88 -19.94 8.19
CA VAL A 25 50.14 -21.34 8.52
C VAL A 25 51.47 -21.46 9.28
N GLY A 26 51.42 -22.08 10.46
CA GLY A 26 52.57 -22.24 11.34
C GLY A 26 52.59 -21.32 12.56
N ASP A 27 51.78 -20.25 12.57
CA ASP A 27 51.70 -19.32 13.71
C ASP A 27 50.95 -19.94 14.88
N THR A 28 51.39 -19.62 16.10
CA THR A 28 50.68 -19.96 17.35
C THR A 28 49.81 -18.79 17.76
N VAL A 29 48.52 -19.04 17.99
CA VAL A 29 47.51 -18.04 18.34
C VAL A 29 46.86 -18.40 19.67
N LYS A 30 46.46 -17.37 20.43
CA LYS A 30 45.61 -17.52 21.60
C LYS A 30 44.17 -17.14 21.26
N GLU A 31 43.21 -17.67 22.02
CA GLU A 31 41.82 -17.24 21.99
C GLU A 31 41.75 -15.71 22.20
N GLY A 32 41.08 -15.02 21.29
CA GLY A 32 41.00 -13.55 21.24
C GLY A 32 42.01 -12.86 20.31
N ASP A 33 43.06 -13.54 19.82
CA ASP A 33 44.04 -12.92 18.91
C ASP A 33 43.42 -12.67 17.52
N SER A 34 43.55 -11.46 16.96
CA SER A 34 43.08 -11.13 15.61
C SER A 34 43.75 -12.00 14.53
N LEU A 35 42.94 -12.71 13.76
CA LEU A 35 43.39 -13.62 12.70
C LEU A 35 43.44 -12.94 11.33
N PHE A 36 42.42 -12.14 11.01
CA PHE A 36 42.24 -11.43 9.75
C PHE A 36 41.15 -10.35 9.88
N SER A 37 41.08 -9.43 8.94
CA SER A 37 40.03 -8.40 8.87
C SER A 37 39.08 -8.65 7.69
N VAL A 38 37.81 -8.32 7.91
CA VAL A 38 36.74 -8.42 6.93
C VAL A 38 36.16 -7.03 6.69
N GLU A 39 36.09 -6.64 5.43
CA GLU A 39 35.42 -5.42 4.99
C GLU A 39 34.00 -5.76 4.52
N THR A 40 33.04 -5.00 5.05
CA THR A 40 31.64 -5.03 4.66
C THR A 40 31.22 -3.63 4.21
N ASP A 41 30.00 -3.51 3.70
CA ASP A 41 29.39 -2.24 3.25
C ASP A 41 29.31 -1.15 4.34
N LYS A 42 29.42 -1.53 5.62
CA LYS A 42 29.29 -0.61 6.76
C LYS A 42 30.53 -0.49 7.65
N VAL A 43 31.32 -1.55 7.78
CA VAL A 43 32.46 -1.57 8.72
C VAL A 43 33.54 -2.57 8.30
N THR A 44 34.79 -2.24 8.61
CA THR A 44 35.91 -3.19 8.61
C THR A 44 36.07 -3.74 10.03
N SER A 45 35.96 -5.06 10.22
CA SER A 45 36.05 -5.71 11.53
C SER A 45 37.14 -6.77 11.57
N ASP A 46 37.91 -6.79 12.67
CA ASP A 46 38.90 -7.83 12.95
C ASP A 46 38.23 -9.06 13.56
N ILE A 47 38.55 -10.23 13.02
CA ILE A 47 37.98 -11.50 13.48
C ILE A 47 39.00 -12.20 14.41
N PRO A 48 38.67 -12.39 15.71
CA PRO A 48 39.56 -13.03 16.67
C PRO A 48 39.56 -14.56 16.56
N SER A 49 40.63 -15.19 17.05
CA SER A 49 40.71 -16.65 17.17
C SER A 49 39.75 -17.16 18.25
N PRO A 50 38.95 -18.20 17.98
CA PRO A 50 38.04 -18.78 18.97
C PRO A 50 38.71 -19.80 19.90
N VAL A 51 39.94 -20.23 19.62
CA VAL A 51 40.68 -21.23 20.42
C VAL A 51 42.17 -20.91 20.47
N ASP A 52 42.84 -21.43 21.49
CA ASP A 52 44.30 -21.53 21.54
C ASP A 52 44.79 -22.65 20.60
N GLY A 53 45.86 -22.41 19.84
CA GLY A 53 46.46 -23.47 19.04
C GLY A 53 47.41 -23.00 17.96
N LYS A 54 47.84 -23.93 17.11
CA LYS A 54 48.71 -23.65 15.97
C LYS A 54 47.93 -23.71 14.66
N ILE A 55 48.01 -22.67 13.83
CA ILE A 55 47.32 -22.65 12.55
C ILE A 55 47.97 -23.68 11.61
N VAL A 56 47.18 -24.67 11.19
CA VAL A 56 47.60 -25.75 10.28
C VAL A 56 47.23 -25.40 8.84
N GLN A 57 46.13 -24.68 8.63
CA GLN A 57 45.66 -24.31 7.30
C GLN A 57 44.88 -23.00 7.31
N VAL A 58 45.07 -22.19 6.26
CA VAL A 58 44.25 -21.02 5.94
C VAL A 58 43.52 -21.33 4.63
N LEU A 59 42.20 -21.20 4.60
CA LEU A 59 41.32 -21.63 3.51
C LEU A 59 40.75 -20.46 2.68
N MET A 60 41.34 -19.28 2.83
CA MET A 60 40.91 -18.04 2.19
C MET A 60 42.13 -17.19 1.82
N ASN A 61 41.98 -16.36 0.80
CA ASN A 61 42.98 -15.38 0.36
C ASN A 61 42.47 -13.96 0.58
N GLN A 62 43.40 -13.01 0.57
CA GLN A 62 43.05 -11.59 0.58
C GLN A 62 42.27 -11.24 -0.70
N GLY A 63 41.13 -10.55 -0.53
CA GLY A 63 40.18 -10.23 -1.60
C GLY A 63 39.10 -11.29 -1.84
N ASP A 64 39.14 -12.44 -1.16
CA ASP A 64 38.07 -13.45 -1.28
C ASP A 64 36.82 -12.99 -0.53
N THR A 65 35.64 -13.23 -1.11
CA THR A 65 34.35 -13.08 -0.42
C THR A 65 34.07 -14.35 0.38
N ILE A 66 33.98 -14.22 1.71
CA ILE A 66 33.68 -15.32 2.63
C ILE A 66 32.25 -15.23 3.17
N ARG A 67 31.57 -16.37 3.31
CA ARG A 67 30.17 -16.47 3.77
C ARG A 67 30.04 -17.08 5.16
N VAL A 68 29.00 -16.71 5.90
CA VAL A 68 28.71 -17.30 7.21
C VAL A 68 28.59 -18.83 7.08
N GLY A 69 29.34 -19.55 7.91
CA GLY A 69 29.44 -21.02 7.89
C GLY A 69 30.57 -21.59 7.02
N GLN A 70 31.27 -20.76 6.23
CA GLN A 70 32.44 -21.19 5.45
C GLN A 70 33.64 -21.46 6.37
N GLU A 71 34.34 -22.57 6.14
CA GLU A 71 35.58 -22.91 6.86
C GLU A 71 36.72 -22.00 6.37
N ILE A 72 37.35 -21.28 7.30
CA ILE A 72 38.35 -20.24 6.99
C ILE A 72 39.73 -20.54 7.58
N TYR A 73 39.80 -21.20 8.74
CA TYR A 73 41.04 -21.67 9.35
C TYR A 73 40.89 -23.10 9.89
N VAL A 74 41.99 -23.85 9.88
CA VAL A 74 42.15 -25.09 10.64
C VAL A 74 43.23 -24.88 11.68
N ILE A 75 42.87 -25.00 12.95
CA ILE A 75 43.75 -24.76 14.10
C ILE A 75 43.96 -26.10 14.83
N ASP A 76 45.21 -26.46 15.06
CA ASP A 76 45.58 -27.56 15.95
C ASP A 76 45.56 -27.06 17.39
N ASP A 77 44.43 -27.32 18.02
CA ASP A 77 44.09 -27.05 19.41
C ASP A 77 44.42 -28.23 20.34
N GLY A 78 45.05 -29.29 19.82
CA GLY A 78 45.37 -30.49 20.58
C GLY A 78 44.18 -31.45 20.81
N SER A 79 43.03 -31.21 20.17
CA SER A 79 41.87 -32.11 20.21
C SER A 79 41.84 -32.97 18.93
N GLY A 80 42.28 -34.22 18.99
CA GLY A 80 42.39 -35.10 17.80
C GLY A 80 41.24 -36.11 17.65
N ASP A 81 40.76 -36.28 16.41
CA ASP A 81 40.25 -37.53 15.83
C ASP A 81 40.50 -37.52 14.29
N ASP A 82 40.82 -38.68 13.71
CA ASP A 82 41.52 -38.93 12.43
C ASP A 82 40.65 -39.12 11.15
N ALA A 83 41.32 -39.01 9.99
CA ALA A 83 41.01 -39.45 8.60
C ALA A 83 40.17 -38.48 7.70
N GLU A 84 40.43 -38.26 6.40
CA GLU A 84 41.02 -39.08 5.32
C GLU A 84 41.52 -38.20 4.11
N THR A 85 42.28 -38.82 3.20
CA THR A 85 43.27 -38.29 2.21
C THR A 85 42.81 -37.94 0.77
N ALA A 86 43.51 -36.95 0.17
CA ALA A 86 44.13 -36.84 -1.19
C ALA A 86 43.37 -36.56 -2.53
N ALA A 87 43.65 -35.35 -3.10
CA ALA A 87 44.16 -34.95 -4.45
C ALA A 87 43.41 -35.31 -5.79
N PRO A 88 43.63 -34.65 -6.96
CA PRO A 88 44.72 -33.71 -7.34
C PRO A 88 44.34 -32.44 -8.17
N ALA A 89 45.39 -31.66 -8.48
CA ALA A 89 45.46 -30.36 -9.17
C ALA A 89 45.25 -30.39 -10.69
N GLN A 90 44.98 -29.21 -11.27
CA GLN A 90 45.24 -28.86 -12.67
C GLN A 90 45.86 -27.46 -12.79
N GLU A 91 47.04 -27.41 -13.41
CA GLU A 91 47.74 -26.23 -13.92
C GLU A 91 47.20 -25.80 -15.30
N THR A 92 47.22 -24.50 -15.61
CA THR A 92 47.56 -23.95 -16.95
C THR A 92 47.74 -22.43 -16.85
N GLN A 93 48.99 -21.93 -16.87
CA GLN A 93 49.73 -21.34 -18.01
C GLN A 93 49.43 -19.85 -18.27
N ALA A 94 50.44 -19.04 -17.97
CA ALA A 94 50.66 -17.72 -18.54
C ALA A 94 51.26 -17.88 -19.95
N GLU A 95 50.73 -17.14 -20.93
CA GLU A 95 51.46 -16.87 -22.17
C GLU A 95 51.16 -15.47 -22.72
N SER A 96 52.19 -14.93 -23.36
CA SER A 96 52.53 -13.53 -23.63
C SER A 96 51.83 -12.86 -24.82
N ALA A 97 51.79 -11.53 -24.78
CA ALA A 97 51.43 -10.63 -25.86
C ALA A 97 52.37 -10.66 -27.08
N PRO A 98 51.87 -10.22 -28.25
CA PRO A 98 52.65 -9.43 -29.21
C PRO A 98 52.04 -8.05 -29.49
N ALA A 99 52.88 -7.15 -30.00
CA ALA A 99 52.71 -5.71 -30.02
C ALA A 99 51.96 -5.13 -31.25
N SER A 100 51.18 -4.09 -30.94
CA SER A 100 50.85 -2.82 -31.64
C SER A 100 50.76 -2.73 -33.18
N GLU A 101 49.63 -2.21 -33.66
CA GLU A 101 49.54 -1.20 -34.73
C GLU A 101 48.21 -0.38 -34.62
N GLY A 102 48.31 0.95 -34.57
CA GLY A 102 47.22 1.91 -34.86
C GLY A 102 46.21 2.27 -33.75
N ALA A 103 46.58 3.09 -32.76
CA ALA A 103 45.69 3.50 -31.66
C ALA A 103 44.65 4.57 -32.07
N HIS A 104 43.43 4.12 -32.37
CA HIS A 104 42.21 4.84 -32.02
C HIS A 104 41.77 4.32 -30.65
N GLU A 105 41.68 5.17 -29.63
CA GLU A 105 41.14 4.77 -28.32
C GLU A 105 39.63 4.88 -28.37
N PHE A 106 38.95 3.75 -28.15
CA PHE A 106 37.49 3.68 -28.05
C PHE A 106 37.05 3.91 -26.60
N TYR A 107 35.86 4.48 -26.40
CA TYR A 107 35.24 4.61 -25.09
C TYR A 107 34.68 3.26 -24.62
N SER A 108 35.23 2.70 -23.54
CA SER A 108 34.70 1.47 -22.92
C SER A 108 33.65 1.82 -21.88
N PHE A 109 32.40 1.44 -22.16
CA PHE A 109 31.29 1.60 -21.23
C PHE A 109 31.23 0.41 -20.28
N LYS A 110 31.37 0.70 -18.99
CA LYS A 110 31.25 -0.26 -17.89
C LYS A 110 29.86 -0.16 -17.26
N PHE A 111 29.28 -1.30 -16.92
CA PHE A 111 27.99 -1.35 -16.24
C PHE A 111 28.11 -0.64 -14.88
N ALA A 112 27.38 0.46 -14.71
CA ALA A 112 27.39 1.26 -13.49
C ALA A 112 26.39 0.71 -12.47
N ASP A 113 26.62 1.01 -11.20
CA ASP A 113 25.67 0.72 -10.13
C ASP A 113 24.32 1.40 -10.43
N ILE A 114 23.25 0.61 -10.47
CA ILE A 114 21.89 1.05 -10.81
C ILE A 114 21.11 1.56 -9.60
N GLY A 115 21.75 1.68 -8.43
CA GLY A 115 21.09 2.05 -7.18
C GLY A 115 20.25 0.91 -6.62
N GLU A 116 20.04 0.92 -5.30
CA GLU A 116 19.37 -0.13 -4.50
C GLU A 116 20.22 -1.36 -4.09
N GLY A 117 21.55 -1.29 -4.19
CA GLY A 117 22.44 -2.37 -3.71
C GLY A 117 22.44 -3.61 -4.60
N LEU A 118 22.14 -3.43 -5.89
CA LEU A 118 22.11 -4.48 -6.91
C LEU A 118 23.47 -4.56 -7.61
N HIS A 119 24.22 -5.65 -7.36
CA HIS A 119 25.59 -5.83 -7.86
C HIS A 119 25.68 -6.62 -9.19
N GLU A 120 24.56 -7.18 -9.65
CA GLU A 120 24.43 -7.92 -10.90
C GLU A 120 23.03 -7.76 -11.50
N GLY A 121 22.90 -8.03 -12.80
CA GLY A 121 21.61 -8.10 -13.46
C GLY A 121 21.65 -8.92 -14.74
N VAL A 122 20.51 -9.49 -15.13
CA VAL A 122 20.39 -10.33 -16.33
C VAL A 122 20.00 -9.44 -17.52
N VAL A 123 20.74 -9.52 -18.61
CA VAL A 123 20.44 -8.75 -19.83
C VAL A 123 19.14 -9.25 -20.45
N ALA A 124 18.07 -8.45 -20.35
CA ALA A 124 16.73 -8.82 -20.81
C ALA A 124 16.56 -8.64 -22.31
N GLU A 125 17.00 -7.50 -22.87
CA GLU A 125 16.96 -7.20 -24.30
C GLU A 125 18.07 -6.21 -24.70
N ILE A 126 18.68 -6.41 -25.88
CA ILE A 126 19.70 -5.51 -26.44
C ILE A 126 19.09 -4.72 -27.60
N TYR A 127 18.98 -3.39 -27.45
CA TYR A 127 18.32 -2.51 -28.42
C TYR A 127 19.25 -2.04 -29.54
N LYS A 128 20.55 -1.87 -29.25
CA LYS A 128 21.55 -1.32 -30.19
C LYS A 128 22.68 -2.31 -30.45
N LYS A 129 23.00 -2.53 -31.73
CA LYS A 129 23.95 -3.54 -32.20
C LYS A 129 25.25 -2.90 -32.72
N VAL A 130 26.26 -3.74 -32.92
CA VAL A 130 27.53 -3.32 -33.56
C VAL A 130 27.24 -2.63 -34.90
N GLY A 131 27.75 -1.42 -35.07
CA GLY A 131 27.58 -0.59 -36.25
C GLY A 131 26.55 0.53 -36.11
N ASP A 132 25.70 0.52 -35.09
CA ASP A 132 24.69 1.55 -34.86
C ASP A 132 25.30 2.85 -34.31
N THR A 133 24.75 3.99 -34.74
CA THR A 133 25.07 5.32 -34.18
C THR A 133 24.10 5.64 -33.05
N VAL A 134 24.62 6.03 -31.89
CA VAL A 134 23.87 6.36 -30.67
C VAL A 134 24.20 7.76 -30.19
N LYS A 135 23.22 8.41 -29.56
CA LYS A 135 23.42 9.66 -28.82
C LYS A 135 23.46 9.42 -27.31
N GLU A 136 24.11 10.30 -26.58
CA GLU A 136 24.06 10.34 -25.12
C GLU A 136 22.59 10.39 -24.67
N GLY A 137 22.22 9.46 -23.77
CA GLY A 137 20.84 9.27 -23.31
C GLY A 137 20.00 8.23 -24.08
N ASP A 138 20.45 7.75 -25.26
CA ASP A 138 19.72 6.71 -26.00
C ASP A 138 19.80 5.35 -25.29
N SER A 139 18.67 4.66 -25.11
CA SER A 139 18.64 3.31 -24.50
C SER A 139 19.44 2.29 -25.32
N LEU A 140 20.43 1.66 -24.70
CA LEU A 140 21.30 0.67 -25.33
C LEU A 140 20.77 -0.75 -25.16
N PHE A 141 20.33 -1.11 -23.96
CA PHE A 141 19.82 -2.43 -23.56
C PHE A 141 19.04 -2.34 -22.25
N SER A 142 18.29 -3.39 -21.88
CA SER A 142 17.60 -3.52 -20.60
C SER A 142 18.20 -4.61 -19.73
N VAL A 143 18.17 -4.36 -18.43
CA VAL A 143 18.62 -5.28 -17.38
C VAL A 143 17.45 -5.63 -16.47
N GLU A 144 17.22 -6.91 -16.25
CA GLU A 144 16.28 -7.45 -15.28
C GLU A 144 17.03 -7.86 -14.01
N THR A 145 16.57 -7.34 -12.88
CA THR A 145 17.00 -7.75 -11.53
C THR A 145 15.85 -8.41 -10.80
N ASP A 146 16.10 -8.94 -9.61
CA ASP A 146 15.07 -9.53 -8.73
C ASP A 146 13.99 -8.52 -8.30
N LYS A 147 14.23 -7.21 -8.47
CA LYS A 147 13.31 -6.12 -8.06
C LYS A 147 12.73 -5.31 -9.22
N VAL A 148 13.52 -5.01 -10.25
CA VAL A 148 13.12 -4.11 -11.34
C VAL A 148 13.78 -4.47 -12.68
N THR A 149 13.10 -4.10 -13.77
CA THR A 149 13.69 -4.04 -15.12
C THR A 149 13.99 -2.59 -15.47
N SER A 150 15.24 -2.29 -15.81
CA SER A 150 15.72 -0.93 -16.08
C SER A 150 16.41 -0.84 -17.45
N ASP A 151 16.11 0.21 -18.21
CA ASP A 151 16.79 0.53 -19.46
C ASP A 151 18.08 1.33 -19.17
N ILE A 152 19.19 0.92 -19.79
CA ILE A 152 20.50 1.55 -19.60
C ILE A 152 20.81 2.48 -20.78
N PRO A 153 20.94 3.80 -20.56
CA PRO A 153 21.22 4.76 -21.63
C PRO A 153 22.71 4.81 -22.01
N SER A 154 23.00 5.29 -23.22
CA SER A 154 24.35 5.56 -23.69
C SER A 154 24.96 6.75 -22.93
N PRO A 155 26.19 6.64 -22.40
CA PRO A 155 26.85 7.75 -21.71
C PRO A 155 27.51 8.76 -22.66
N VAL A 156 27.67 8.41 -23.95
CA VAL A 156 28.34 9.24 -24.96
C VAL A 156 27.66 9.14 -26.32
N ASP A 157 27.85 10.16 -27.15
CA ASP A 157 27.58 10.12 -28.59
C ASP A 157 28.65 9.27 -29.29
N GLY A 158 28.26 8.39 -30.22
CA GLY A 158 29.25 7.65 -31.00
C GLY A 158 28.70 6.49 -31.81
N LYS A 159 29.61 5.71 -32.40
CA LYS A 159 29.27 4.49 -33.13
C LYS A 159 29.67 3.26 -32.31
N ILE A 160 28.76 2.33 -32.11
CA ILE A 160 29.05 1.10 -31.38
C ILE A 160 29.99 0.23 -32.22
N VAL A 161 31.16 -0.06 -31.67
CA VAL A 161 32.20 -0.88 -32.29
C VAL A 161 32.13 -2.32 -31.78
N GLN A 162 31.75 -2.52 -30.52
CA GLN A 162 31.61 -3.85 -29.94
C GLN A 162 30.52 -3.89 -28.87
N VAL A 163 29.82 -5.02 -28.79
CA VAL A 163 28.90 -5.37 -27.71
C VAL A 163 29.50 -6.62 -27.03
N LEU A 164 29.74 -6.55 -25.73
CA LEU A 164 30.48 -7.56 -24.95
C LEU A 164 29.58 -8.48 -24.11
N MET A 165 28.28 -8.46 -24.39
CA MET A 165 27.26 -9.23 -23.68
C MET A 165 26.20 -9.76 -24.66
N ASN A 166 25.54 -10.84 -24.28
CA ASN A 166 24.42 -11.42 -25.00
C ASN A 166 23.13 -11.31 -24.19
N GLN A 167 21.99 -11.44 -24.87
CA GLN A 167 20.70 -11.54 -24.21
C GLN A 167 20.67 -12.80 -23.32
N GLY A 168 20.34 -12.63 -22.05
CA GLY A 168 20.33 -13.68 -21.02
C GLY A 168 21.63 -13.80 -20.21
N ASP A 169 22.68 -13.03 -20.54
CA ASP A 169 23.91 -13.02 -19.74
C ASP A 169 23.69 -12.26 -18.43
N THR A 170 24.28 -12.75 -17.34
CA THR A 170 24.39 -12.00 -16.07
C THR A 170 25.60 -11.07 -16.18
N ILE A 171 25.38 -9.76 -16.01
CA ILE A 171 26.41 -8.73 -16.01
C ILE A 171 26.60 -8.15 -14.62
N HIS A 172 27.85 -7.85 -14.24
CA HIS A 172 28.21 -7.33 -12.92
C HIS A 172 28.63 -5.86 -12.96
N VAL A 173 28.45 -5.12 -11.86
CA VAL A 173 28.91 -3.72 -11.76
C VAL A 173 30.42 -3.66 -12.02
N GLY A 174 30.83 -2.76 -12.92
CA GLY A 174 32.21 -2.61 -13.39
C GLY A 174 32.59 -3.46 -14.61
N GLN A 175 31.72 -4.37 -15.06
CA GLN A 175 31.95 -5.17 -16.27
C GLN A 175 31.81 -4.31 -17.52
N GLU A 176 32.73 -4.47 -18.47
CA GLU A 176 32.68 -3.80 -19.78
C GLU A 176 31.59 -4.43 -20.66
N ILE A 177 30.68 -3.60 -21.17
CA ILE A 177 29.46 -4.05 -21.85
C ILE A 177 29.35 -3.51 -23.28
N TYR A 178 29.86 -2.30 -23.55
CA TYR A 178 29.92 -1.70 -24.88
C TYR A 178 31.27 -1.03 -25.13
N VAL A 179 31.72 -1.06 -26.38
CA VAL A 179 32.85 -0.26 -26.86
C VAL A 179 32.32 0.70 -27.93
N ILE A 180 32.46 2.01 -27.70
CA ILE A 180 31.90 3.07 -28.54
C ILE A 180 33.03 3.93 -29.11
N ASP A 181 33.01 4.17 -30.42
CA ASP A 181 33.85 5.16 -31.08
C ASP A 181 33.18 6.53 -30.99
N ASP A 182 33.63 7.35 -30.03
CA ASP A 182 33.14 8.70 -29.78
C ASP A 182 34.04 9.79 -30.42
N GLY A 183 35.07 9.39 -31.17
CA GLY A 183 36.00 10.28 -31.86
C GLY A 183 36.92 11.11 -30.94
N LYS A 184 37.01 10.78 -29.63
CA LYS A 184 37.86 11.49 -28.65
C LYS A 184 39.00 10.59 -28.14
N LYS A 185 40.06 11.20 -27.60
CA LYS A 185 41.14 10.48 -26.87
C LYS A 185 40.81 10.44 -25.38
N HIS A 186 40.84 9.26 -24.76
CA HIS A 186 40.49 9.07 -23.35
C HIS A 186 41.70 8.57 -22.56
N SER A 187 42.31 9.43 -21.75
CA SER A 187 43.35 9.02 -20.79
C SER A 187 42.70 8.52 -19.49
N ASN A 188 42.94 7.28 -19.10
CA ASN A 188 42.55 6.73 -17.80
C ASN A 188 43.42 7.33 -16.67
N ASP A 189 43.02 8.48 -16.15
CA ASP A 189 43.15 8.88 -14.74
C ASP A 189 42.60 10.30 -14.55
N ALA A 190 41.55 10.47 -13.74
CA ALA A 190 41.25 11.74 -13.08
C ALA A 190 40.16 11.61 -11.98
N THR A 191 40.63 11.65 -10.74
CA THR A 191 39.94 12.15 -9.54
C THR A 191 39.32 13.54 -9.78
N PRO A 192 38.14 13.88 -9.21
CA PRO A 192 37.70 15.28 -9.14
C PRO A 192 38.13 15.94 -7.83
N ALA A 193 38.90 17.03 -7.97
CA ALA A 193 39.35 17.90 -6.90
C ALA A 193 38.29 18.96 -6.50
N ALA A 194 38.40 19.42 -5.25
CA ALA A 194 37.56 20.44 -4.60
C ALA A 194 37.97 21.90 -4.88
N LYS A 195 36.96 22.80 -4.83
CA LYS A 195 36.89 24.20 -4.30
C LYS A 195 35.90 25.03 -5.17
N SER A 196 35.02 25.89 -4.65
CA SER A 196 35.18 26.83 -3.53
C SER A 196 33.88 27.10 -2.76
N SER A 197 34.07 27.33 -1.46
CA SER A 197 33.08 27.71 -0.46
C SER A 197 32.90 29.23 -0.37
N GLY A 198 31.65 29.69 -0.28
CA GLY A 198 31.29 31.00 0.25
C GLY A 198 29.92 30.93 0.92
N GLY A 199 29.87 31.17 2.24
CA GLY A 199 28.64 31.51 2.94
C GLY A 199 28.36 30.75 4.23
N GLY A 200 28.29 31.50 5.33
CA GLY A 200 27.19 31.39 6.29
C GLY A 200 27.33 30.33 7.39
N ALA A 201 27.61 30.80 8.60
CA ALA A 201 27.56 30.02 9.83
C ALA A 201 26.18 29.38 10.06
N SER A 202 26.16 28.07 10.36
CA SER A 202 25.07 27.42 11.08
C SER A 202 25.61 26.96 12.43
N VAL A 203 25.00 27.44 13.50
CA VAL A 203 25.36 27.14 14.88
C VAL A 203 24.48 25.98 15.32
N VAL A 204 25.05 24.79 15.41
CA VAL A 204 24.41 23.67 16.12
C VAL A 204 25.45 23.16 17.11
N GLY A 205 25.26 23.54 18.38
CA GLY A 205 26.07 23.07 19.48
C GLY A 205 25.85 21.58 19.71
N VAL A 206 26.95 20.85 19.90
CA VAL A 206 26.93 19.45 20.31
C VAL A 206 26.43 19.41 21.76
N MET A 207 25.29 18.75 22.01
CA MET A 207 24.87 18.37 23.36
C MET A 207 25.66 17.11 23.76
N GLU A 208 26.37 17.20 24.88
CA GLU A 208 26.90 16.02 25.58
C GLU A 208 25.73 15.29 26.25
N VAL A 209 25.60 14.00 25.94
CA VAL A 209 24.64 13.10 26.59
C VAL A 209 25.25 12.66 27.92
N ASN A 210 24.54 12.93 29.02
CA ASN A 210 24.92 12.50 30.36
C ASN A 210 24.13 11.23 30.71
N ASP A 211 24.84 10.11 30.91
CA ASP A 211 24.29 8.77 31.17
C ASP A 211 23.98 8.52 32.66
N ASP A 212 23.48 9.52 33.36
CA ASP A 212 22.98 9.34 34.72
C ASP A 212 21.48 9.63 34.74
N LEU A 213 20.65 8.57 34.68
CA LEU A 213 19.34 8.54 35.33
C LEU A 213 18.72 7.12 35.39
N LEU A 214 18.41 6.72 36.64
CA LEU A 214 17.38 5.78 37.11
C LEU A 214 17.73 4.28 37.27
N ASP A 215 18.15 3.95 38.50
CA ASP A 215 18.19 2.61 39.07
C ASP A 215 16.77 2.08 39.35
N PHE A 216 16.34 1.08 38.57
CA PHE A 216 15.04 0.40 38.68
C PHE A 216 15.04 -0.82 39.61
N SER A 217 16.06 -1.01 40.46
CA SER A 217 16.18 -2.20 41.32
C SER A 217 15.21 -2.26 42.52
N SER A 218 14.24 -1.34 42.64
CA SER A 218 13.30 -1.30 43.78
C SER A 218 11.86 -1.77 43.50
N LEU A 219 11.53 -2.28 42.30
CA LEU A 219 10.19 -2.82 41.99
C LEU A 219 10.14 -4.35 41.99
N SER A 220 10.47 -4.96 43.13
CA SER A 220 10.07 -6.35 43.40
C SER A 220 9.64 -6.52 44.87
N ALA A 221 8.32 -6.58 45.12
CA ALA A 221 7.72 -7.41 46.16
C ALA A 221 6.17 -7.30 46.22
N SER A 222 5.55 -8.48 46.09
CA SER A 222 4.30 -8.96 46.71
C SER A 222 3.02 -8.11 46.66
N SER A 223 2.04 -8.60 45.89
CA SER A 223 0.62 -8.31 46.11
C SER A 223 -0.02 -9.39 46.98
N SER A 224 -0.34 -9.04 48.23
CA SER A 224 -1.24 -9.80 49.10
C SER A 224 -2.69 -9.33 48.87
N SER A 225 -3.58 -10.29 48.70
CA SER A 225 -5.03 -10.14 48.57
C SER A 225 -5.69 -9.39 49.74
N ALA A 226 -6.57 -8.43 49.43
CA ALA A 226 -7.64 -8.00 50.33
C ALA A 226 -8.92 -7.71 49.52
N LYS A 227 -10.01 -8.39 49.91
CA LYS A 227 -11.36 -8.31 49.36
C LYS A 227 -12.02 -6.97 49.69
N ALA A 228 -12.80 -6.44 48.75
CA ALA A 228 -13.92 -5.56 49.03
C ALA A 228 -15.09 -5.93 48.11
N GLU A 229 -16.23 -6.24 48.72
CA GLU A 229 -17.48 -6.69 48.10
C GLU A 229 -18.21 -5.49 47.45
N VAL A 230 -18.67 -5.66 46.21
CA VAL A 230 -19.67 -4.78 45.58
C VAL A 230 -20.84 -5.64 45.11
N SER A 231 -22.03 -5.18 45.46
CA SER A 231 -23.32 -5.85 45.34
C SER A 231 -23.68 -6.24 43.91
N ALA A 232 -24.03 -7.51 43.72
CA ALA A 232 -24.57 -8.04 42.48
C ALA A 232 -26.00 -7.53 42.22
N GLN A 233 -26.15 -6.68 41.21
CA GLN A 233 -27.41 -6.55 40.47
C GLN A 233 -27.37 -7.50 39.27
N LYS A 234 -28.47 -8.25 39.15
CA LYS A 234 -28.68 -9.41 38.29
C LYS A 234 -28.72 -8.99 36.82
N GLN A 235 -27.59 -9.09 36.14
CA GLN A 235 -27.52 -8.99 34.68
C GLN A 235 -27.84 -10.36 34.08
N GLU A 236 -28.83 -10.37 33.20
CA GLU A 236 -29.33 -11.54 32.50
C GLU A 236 -28.18 -12.22 31.74
N ALA A 237 -27.93 -13.49 32.07
CA ALA A 237 -26.84 -14.25 31.49
C ALA A 237 -27.05 -14.40 29.97
N ALA A 238 -26.13 -13.84 29.19
CA ALA A 238 -25.94 -14.23 27.81
C ALA A 238 -25.64 -15.74 27.77
N PRO A 239 -26.25 -16.52 26.86
CA PRO A 239 -26.04 -17.95 26.85
C PRO A 239 -24.56 -18.27 26.59
N ALA A 240 -24.04 -19.21 27.39
CA ALA A 240 -22.75 -19.85 27.18
C ALA A 240 -22.61 -20.30 25.73
N SER A 241 -21.40 -20.16 25.19
CA SER A 241 -20.97 -20.56 23.86
C SER A 241 -21.51 -21.95 23.48
N SER A 242 -22.57 -21.98 22.67
CA SER A 242 -22.89 -23.14 21.86
C SER A 242 -21.74 -23.33 20.89
N GLU A 243 -21.09 -24.50 20.90
CA GLU A 243 -20.27 -24.93 19.77
C GLU A 243 -21.12 -24.76 18.50
N THR A 244 -20.77 -23.78 17.66
CA THR A 244 -21.46 -23.58 16.38
C THR A 244 -21.20 -24.80 15.53
N SER A 245 -22.20 -25.68 15.40
CA SER A 245 -22.16 -26.79 14.45
C SER A 245 -22.08 -26.20 13.04
N PHE A 246 -20.94 -26.35 12.38
CA PHE A 246 -20.77 -25.94 10.99
C PHE A 246 -21.50 -26.91 10.05
N ASP A 247 -22.09 -26.37 8.98
CA ASP A 247 -22.63 -27.16 7.88
C ASP A 247 -21.46 -27.62 6.97
N GLU A 248 -21.58 -28.78 6.32
CA GLU A 248 -20.60 -29.21 5.31
C GLU A 248 -20.86 -28.61 3.91
N GLY A 249 -22.04 -28.00 3.71
CA GLY A 249 -22.47 -27.46 2.43
C GLY A 249 -22.70 -28.54 1.37
N LYS A 250 -22.91 -28.10 0.12
CA LYS A 250 -23.07 -29.01 -1.03
C LYS A 250 -21.73 -29.63 -1.40
N ALA A 251 -21.64 -30.96 -1.49
CA ALA A 251 -20.46 -31.64 -2.01
C ALA A 251 -20.55 -31.86 -3.53
N TYR A 252 -19.43 -31.72 -4.24
CA TYR A 252 -19.31 -32.10 -5.64
C TYR A 252 -18.66 -33.49 -5.79
N THR A 253 -19.28 -34.37 -6.57
CA THR A 253 -18.85 -35.78 -6.72
C THR A 253 -18.27 -36.12 -8.11
N GLY A 254 -18.07 -35.12 -8.97
CA GLY A 254 -17.47 -35.32 -10.29
C GLY A 254 -15.93 -35.32 -10.26
N ALA A 255 -15.32 -35.29 -11.44
CA ALA A 255 -13.87 -35.28 -11.59
C ALA A 255 -13.26 -33.94 -11.12
N ILE A 256 -12.14 -34.02 -10.41
CA ILE A 256 -11.38 -32.87 -9.92
C ILE A 256 -10.07 -32.78 -10.73
N GLU A 257 -9.80 -31.61 -11.30
CA GLU A 257 -8.57 -31.32 -12.04
C GLU A 257 -7.38 -31.21 -11.08
N GLU A 258 -7.52 -30.43 -10.01
CA GLU A 258 -6.45 -30.18 -9.05
C GLU A 258 -7.00 -29.73 -7.68
N GLU A 259 -6.29 -30.12 -6.62
CA GLU A 259 -6.59 -29.74 -5.24
C GLU A 259 -5.58 -28.73 -4.67
N PHE A 260 -6.08 -27.85 -3.78
CA PHE A 260 -5.36 -26.76 -3.14
C PHE A 260 -5.62 -26.72 -1.62
N ASP A 261 -4.72 -26.08 -0.87
CA ASP A 261 -4.99 -25.77 0.54
C ASP A 261 -5.96 -24.59 0.65
N VAL A 262 -5.80 -23.59 -0.22
CA VAL A 262 -6.65 -22.39 -0.29
C VAL A 262 -7.00 -22.06 -1.73
N ILE A 263 -8.28 -21.83 -2.02
CA ILE A 263 -8.72 -21.13 -3.23
C ILE A 263 -9.36 -19.80 -2.84
N VAL A 264 -8.90 -18.72 -3.46
CA VAL A 264 -9.47 -17.38 -3.34
C VAL A 264 -10.26 -17.03 -4.60
N VAL A 265 -11.51 -16.60 -4.46
CA VAL A 265 -12.38 -16.25 -5.58
C VAL A 265 -12.58 -14.74 -5.63
N GLY A 266 -11.94 -14.09 -6.61
CA GLY A 266 -11.90 -12.64 -6.80
C GLY A 266 -10.53 -12.06 -6.44
N SER A 267 -10.01 -11.19 -7.30
CA SER A 267 -8.69 -10.55 -7.13
C SER A 267 -8.77 -9.07 -6.71
N GLY A 268 -9.85 -8.67 -6.02
CA GLY A 268 -9.91 -7.35 -5.39
C GLY A 268 -8.90 -7.19 -4.24
N PRO A 269 -8.82 -6.00 -3.61
CA PRO A 269 -7.95 -5.70 -2.47
C PRO A 269 -7.77 -6.83 -1.45
N GLY A 270 -8.87 -7.31 -0.86
CA GLY A 270 -8.80 -8.41 0.09
C GLY A 270 -8.43 -9.75 -0.55
N GLY A 271 -8.85 -10.00 -1.78
CA GLY A 271 -8.62 -11.27 -2.47
C GLY A 271 -7.16 -11.51 -2.80
N TYR A 272 -6.49 -10.56 -3.47
CA TYR A 272 -5.08 -10.74 -3.79
C TYR A 272 -4.21 -10.72 -2.53
N LEU A 273 -4.54 -9.92 -1.50
CA LEU A 273 -3.80 -9.95 -0.24
C LEU A 273 -3.97 -11.31 0.47
N ALA A 274 -5.18 -11.86 0.52
CA ALA A 274 -5.42 -13.18 1.11
C ALA A 274 -4.63 -14.28 0.38
N ALA A 275 -4.57 -14.21 -0.94
CA ALA A 275 -3.81 -15.17 -1.74
C ALA A 275 -2.30 -15.02 -1.54
N GLU A 276 -1.79 -13.78 -1.51
CA GLU A 276 -0.40 -13.46 -1.20
C GLU A 276 0.00 -14.02 0.17
N GLU A 277 -0.74 -13.69 1.23
CA GLU A 277 -0.44 -14.12 2.60
C GLU A 277 -0.48 -15.65 2.73
N ALA A 278 -1.48 -16.30 2.14
CA ALA A 278 -1.57 -17.76 2.14
C ALA A 278 -0.40 -18.42 1.37
N GLY A 279 -0.06 -17.90 0.18
CA GLY A 279 1.03 -18.41 -0.65
C GLY A 279 2.40 -18.22 0.00
N LYS A 280 2.67 -17.04 0.56
CA LYS A 280 3.91 -16.74 1.30
C LYS A 280 4.05 -17.55 2.58
N SER A 281 2.93 -17.93 3.20
CA SER A 281 2.90 -18.85 4.35
C SER A 281 3.09 -20.32 3.97
N GLY A 282 3.34 -20.63 2.69
CA GLY A 282 3.64 -21.97 2.21
C GLY A 282 2.43 -22.83 1.85
N LEU A 283 1.21 -22.29 1.91
CA LEU A 283 0.00 -23.01 1.50
C LEU A 283 -0.10 -23.09 -0.02
N LYS A 284 -0.47 -24.26 -0.55
CA LYS A 284 -0.73 -24.41 -1.98
C LYS A 284 -1.98 -23.61 -2.34
N THR A 285 -1.80 -22.46 -2.97
CA THR A 285 -2.85 -21.44 -3.12
C THR A 285 -3.17 -21.19 -4.60
N MET A 286 -4.45 -21.04 -4.90
CA MET A 286 -4.93 -20.58 -6.21
C MET A 286 -5.85 -19.37 -6.03
N ILE A 287 -5.75 -18.39 -6.94
CA ILE A 287 -6.66 -17.25 -7.05
C ILE A 287 -7.31 -17.23 -8.42
N VAL A 288 -8.61 -16.90 -8.45
CA VAL A 288 -9.40 -16.84 -9.69
C VAL A 288 -9.97 -15.44 -9.89
N GLU A 289 -9.78 -14.88 -11.08
CA GLU A 289 -10.30 -13.57 -11.50
C GLU A 289 -11.00 -13.68 -12.85
N LYS A 290 -12.16 -13.03 -13.01
CA LYS A 290 -12.98 -13.15 -14.22
C LYS A 290 -12.84 -11.99 -15.20
N LYS A 291 -12.34 -10.83 -14.75
CA LYS A 291 -12.35 -9.61 -15.54
C LYS A 291 -11.10 -8.77 -15.32
N TYR A 292 -10.87 -8.28 -14.10
CA TYR A 292 -9.84 -7.27 -13.84
C TYR A 292 -9.00 -7.67 -12.63
N TRP A 293 -7.70 -7.91 -12.84
CA TRP A 293 -6.75 -8.10 -11.75
C TRP A 293 -6.69 -6.84 -10.88
N GLY A 294 -6.82 -7.02 -9.56
CA GLY A 294 -6.97 -5.91 -8.61
C GLY A 294 -8.43 -5.52 -8.33
N GLY A 295 -9.39 -6.13 -9.01
CA GLY A 295 -10.83 -5.92 -8.82
C GLY A 295 -11.29 -4.48 -9.05
N VAL A 296 -12.43 -4.12 -8.44
CA VAL A 296 -13.06 -2.80 -8.62
C VAL A 296 -12.14 -1.66 -8.22
N CYS A 297 -11.51 -1.73 -7.04
CA CYS A 297 -10.76 -0.61 -6.48
C CYS A 297 -9.61 -0.14 -7.40
N LEU A 298 -8.89 -1.08 -8.03
CA LEU A 298 -7.77 -0.76 -8.91
C LEU A 298 -8.21 -0.35 -10.32
N ASN A 299 -9.33 -0.88 -10.82
CA ASN A 299 -9.68 -0.75 -12.25
C ASN A 299 -10.82 0.22 -12.52
N THR A 300 -11.83 0.27 -11.65
CA THR A 300 -13.08 1.02 -11.86
C THR A 300 -13.58 1.75 -10.61
N GLY A 301 -12.70 1.94 -9.62
CA GLY A 301 -13.02 2.48 -8.30
C GLY A 301 -11.94 3.45 -7.80
N CYS A 302 -11.31 3.12 -6.67
CA CYS A 302 -10.42 4.00 -5.93
C CYS A 302 -9.29 4.60 -6.81
N ILE A 303 -8.39 3.77 -7.33
CA ILE A 303 -7.17 4.20 -8.03
C ILE A 303 -7.47 5.12 -9.22
N PRO A 304 -8.35 4.74 -10.17
CA PRO A 304 -8.63 5.62 -11.29
C PRO A 304 -9.32 6.92 -10.87
N THR A 305 -10.19 6.87 -9.85
CA THR A 305 -10.87 8.09 -9.35
C THR A 305 -9.87 9.03 -8.70
N LYS A 306 -8.95 8.51 -7.86
CA LYS A 306 -7.90 9.31 -7.20
C LYS A 306 -6.90 9.85 -8.22
N SER A 307 -6.63 9.10 -9.28
CA SER A 307 -5.88 9.60 -10.43
C SER A 307 -6.59 10.82 -11.05
N LEU A 308 -7.86 10.72 -11.42
CA LEU A 308 -8.58 11.86 -12.01
C LEU A 308 -8.67 13.07 -11.06
N LEU A 309 -8.95 12.83 -9.77
CA LEU A 309 -8.99 13.87 -8.74
C LEU A 309 -7.66 14.62 -8.62
N LYS A 310 -6.51 13.92 -8.66
CA LYS A 310 -5.22 14.60 -8.66
C LYS A 310 -5.04 15.50 -9.89
N SER A 311 -5.51 15.08 -11.05
CA SER A 311 -5.50 15.96 -12.23
C SER A 311 -6.41 17.18 -12.04
N THR A 312 -7.55 17.03 -11.36
CA THR A 312 -8.46 18.15 -11.09
C THR A 312 -7.87 19.16 -10.10
N GLU A 313 -7.08 18.69 -9.13
CA GLU A 313 -6.31 19.55 -8.22
C GLU A 313 -5.33 20.43 -9.01
N ILE A 314 -4.58 19.86 -9.95
CA ILE A 314 -3.65 20.63 -10.81
C ILE A 314 -4.39 21.64 -11.68
N ILE A 315 -5.56 21.29 -12.23
CA ILE A 315 -6.41 22.23 -12.98
C ILE A 315 -6.82 23.40 -12.09
N SER A 316 -7.19 23.13 -10.83
CA SER A 316 -7.55 24.16 -9.86
C SER A 316 -6.36 25.07 -9.54
N ASP A 317 -5.17 24.51 -9.32
CA ASP A 317 -3.96 25.28 -9.03
C ASP A 317 -3.57 26.19 -10.20
N ILE A 318 -3.66 25.70 -11.44
CA ILE A 318 -3.41 26.51 -12.64
C ILE A 318 -4.42 27.66 -12.75
N LYS A 319 -5.71 27.39 -12.48
CA LYS A 319 -6.78 28.40 -12.56
C LYS A 319 -6.67 29.50 -11.49
N HIS A 320 -6.00 29.22 -10.38
CA HIS A 320 -5.90 30.13 -9.24
C HIS A 320 -4.43 30.41 -8.86
N ALA A 321 -3.50 30.29 -9.82
CA ALA A 321 -2.06 30.41 -9.56
C ALA A 321 -1.67 31.78 -8.98
N GLU A 322 -2.46 32.82 -9.29
CA GLU A 322 -2.27 34.18 -8.77
C GLU A 322 -2.39 34.25 -7.24
N LYS A 323 -3.15 33.35 -6.60
CA LYS A 323 -3.24 33.28 -5.12
C LYS A 323 -1.91 32.89 -4.48
N TYR A 324 -1.00 32.31 -5.26
CA TYR A 324 0.37 31.96 -4.88
C TYR A 324 1.40 33.00 -5.37
N GLY A 325 0.94 34.14 -5.92
CA GLY A 325 1.83 35.15 -6.49
C GLY A 325 2.44 34.75 -7.84
N VAL A 326 1.95 33.68 -8.48
CA VAL A 326 2.40 33.26 -9.80
C VAL A 326 1.63 34.03 -10.87
N VAL A 327 2.35 34.85 -11.64
CA VAL A 327 1.78 35.59 -12.76
C VAL A 327 1.99 34.78 -14.04
N ALA A 328 0.93 34.12 -14.52
CA ALA A 328 0.94 33.34 -15.74
C ALA A 328 -0.30 33.63 -16.60
N THR A 329 -0.13 33.60 -17.92
CA THR A 329 -1.25 33.55 -18.87
C THR A 329 -1.48 32.10 -19.28
N SER A 330 -2.41 31.42 -18.62
CA SER A 330 -2.72 30.01 -18.92
C SER A 330 -4.15 29.85 -19.42
N SER A 331 -4.32 29.18 -20.55
CA SER A 331 -5.61 28.68 -21.04
C SER A 331 -5.59 27.16 -21.03
N ILE A 332 -6.62 26.55 -20.46
CA ILE A 332 -6.78 25.09 -20.44
C ILE A 332 -7.76 24.71 -21.56
N ASP A 333 -7.33 23.83 -22.46
CA ASP A 333 -8.24 23.16 -23.40
C ASP A 333 -8.91 22.00 -22.66
N ASN A 334 -10.17 22.17 -22.26
CA ASN A 334 -10.88 21.18 -21.45
C ASN A 334 -11.03 19.82 -22.14
N GLU A 335 -11.23 19.78 -23.46
CA GLU A 335 -11.44 18.52 -24.19
C GLU A 335 -10.12 17.76 -24.38
N ALA A 336 -9.05 18.46 -24.78
CA ALA A 336 -7.73 17.85 -24.86
C ALA A 336 -7.26 17.37 -23.48
N THR A 337 -7.46 18.20 -22.45
CA THR A 337 -7.10 17.87 -21.06
C THR A 337 -7.88 16.64 -20.57
N TRP A 338 -9.18 16.55 -20.84
CA TRP A 338 -10.01 15.40 -20.46
C TRP A 338 -9.45 14.09 -21.03
N LYS A 339 -9.11 14.06 -22.31
CA LYS A 339 -8.51 12.88 -22.95
C LYS A 339 -7.17 12.50 -22.32
N SER A 340 -6.27 13.47 -22.15
CA SER A 340 -4.96 13.22 -21.52
C SER A 340 -5.06 12.78 -20.06
N MET A 341 -6.05 13.27 -19.31
CA MET A 341 -6.35 12.80 -17.95
C MET A 341 -6.72 11.31 -17.96
N HIS A 342 -7.56 10.88 -18.91
CA HIS A 342 -7.96 9.50 -19.07
C HIS A 342 -6.81 8.59 -19.53
N GLU A 343 -5.95 9.06 -20.42
CA GLU A 343 -4.74 8.35 -20.84
C GLU A 343 -3.79 8.12 -19.65
N ARG A 344 -3.51 9.16 -18.86
CA ARG A 344 -2.68 9.05 -17.65
C ARG A 344 -3.29 8.08 -16.64
N LYS A 345 -4.60 8.18 -16.39
CA LYS A 345 -5.36 7.25 -15.53
C LYS A 345 -5.20 5.80 -16.00
N ALA A 346 -5.36 5.55 -17.30
CA ALA A 346 -5.20 4.20 -17.86
C ALA A 346 -3.78 3.64 -17.65
N GLY A 347 -2.74 4.48 -17.79
CA GLY A 347 -1.36 4.12 -17.46
C GLY A 347 -1.16 3.74 -16.00
N VAL A 348 -1.74 4.51 -15.06
CA VAL A 348 -1.70 4.22 -13.61
C VAL A 348 -2.38 2.88 -13.30
N VAL A 349 -3.59 2.67 -13.83
CA VAL A 349 -4.35 1.41 -13.63
C VAL A 349 -3.56 0.23 -14.19
N SER A 350 -3.05 0.33 -15.42
CA SER A 350 -2.26 -0.73 -16.06
C SER A 350 -1.02 -1.12 -15.26
N LYS A 351 -0.29 -0.13 -14.74
CA LYS A 351 0.90 -0.36 -13.89
C LYS A 351 0.53 -1.16 -12.64
N ILE A 352 -0.49 -0.72 -11.91
CA ILE A 352 -0.87 -1.34 -10.63
C ILE A 352 -1.48 -2.73 -10.83
N SER A 353 -2.34 -2.92 -11.84
CA SER A 353 -2.92 -4.24 -12.14
C SER A 353 -1.84 -5.26 -12.51
N LYS A 354 -0.83 -4.88 -13.31
CA LYS A 354 0.34 -5.72 -13.58
C LYS A 354 1.15 -6.03 -12.33
N SER A 355 1.31 -5.06 -11.42
CA SER A 355 1.99 -5.29 -10.14
C SER A 355 1.28 -6.36 -9.30
N VAL A 356 -0.06 -6.40 -9.29
CA VAL A 356 -0.82 -7.46 -8.60
C VAL A 356 -0.56 -8.84 -9.24
N GLU A 357 -0.53 -8.92 -10.57
CA GLU A 357 -0.22 -10.19 -11.25
C GLU A 357 1.20 -10.68 -10.92
N MET A 358 2.19 -9.78 -10.94
CA MET A 358 3.58 -10.08 -10.54
C MET A 358 3.67 -10.53 -9.08
N LEU A 359 2.89 -9.91 -8.18
CA LEU A 359 2.81 -10.26 -6.77
C LEU A 359 2.27 -11.67 -6.55
N MET A 360 1.27 -12.10 -7.33
CA MET A 360 0.78 -13.48 -7.26
C MET A 360 1.85 -14.48 -7.68
N LYS A 361 2.61 -14.16 -8.74
CA LYS A 361 3.73 -15.00 -9.20
C LYS A 361 4.83 -15.12 -8.14
N SER A 362 5.27 -14.00 -7.56
CA SER A 362 6.32 -14.01 -6.52
C SER A 362 5.87 -14.70 -5.23
N SER A 363 4.56 -14.71 -4.96
CA SER A 363 3.95 -15.40 -3.82
C SER A 363 3.64 -16.88 -4.08
N LYS A 364 4.08 -17.45 -5.22
CA LYS A 364 3.84 -18.84 -5.64
C LYS A 364 2.36 -19.21 -5.72
N VAL A 365 1.50 -18.22 -5.98
CA VAL A 365 0.06 -18.41 -6.12
C VAL A 365 -0.27 -18.77 -7.57
N LYS A 366 -1.00 -19.87 -7.77
CA LYS A 366 -1.55 -20.20 -9.09
C LYS A 366 -2.65 -19.19 -9.45
N SER A 367 -2.45 -18.47 -10.54
CA SER A 367 -3.42 -17.50 -11.05
C SER A 367 -4.23 -18.10 -12.18
N LEU A 368 -5.56 -17.98 -12.13
CA LEU A 368 -6.45 -18.46 -13.19
C LEU A 368 -7.42 -17.36 -13.62
N PHE A 369 -7.42 -17.05 -14.92
CA PHE A 369 -8.38 -16.12 -15.50
C PHE A 369 -9.62 -16.88 -15.98
N GLY A 370 -10.79 -16.54 -15.44
CA GLY A 370 -12.07 -17.13 -15.78
C GLY A 370 -13.14 -16.87 -14.71
N GLU A 371 -14.40 -17.08 -15.07
CA GLU A 371 -15.50 -16.97 -14.12
C GLU A 371 -15.63 -18.25 -13.29
N ALA A 372 -15.48 -18.12 -11.97
CA ALA A 372 -15.71 -19.22 -11.04
C ALA A 372 -17.21 -19.46 -10.81
N LYS A 373 -17.64 -20.70 -11.00
CA LYS A 373 -18.97 -21.18 -10.65
C LYS A 373 -18.87 -22.18 -9.50
N PHE A 374 -19.57 -21.93 -8.41
CA PHE A 374 -19.62 -22.86 -7.28
C PHE A 374 -20.44 -24.10 -7.64
N VAL A 375 -19.78 -25.25 -7.76
CA VAL A 375 -20.44 -26.56 -8.01
C VAL A 375 -20.59 -27.37 -6.72
N GLY A 376 -19.79 -27.03 -5.72
CA GLY A 376 -19.92 -27.42 -4.31
C GLY A 376 -19.46 -26.28 -3.40
N ALA A 377 -19.54 -26.47 -2.09
CA ALA A 377 -19.12 -25.49 -1.11
C ALA A 377 -17.60 -25.25 -1.11
N ARG A 378 -16.83 -26.27 -1.54
CA ARG A 378 -15.36 -26.23 -1.60
C ARG A 378 -14.83 -26.55 -2.99
N GLU A 379 -15.69 -26.51 -3.99
CA GLU A 379 -15.39 -26.83 -5.38
C GLU A 379 -15.91 -25.77 -6.34
N ILE A 380 -15.02 -25.26 -7.17
CA ILE A 380 -15.33 -24.28 -8.22
C ILE A 380 -15.04 -24.85 -9.60
N GLU A 381 -15.94 -24.61 -10.54
CA GLU A 381 -15.71 -24.80 -11.97
C GLU A 381 -15.19 -23.50 -12.57
N VAL A 382 -14.07 -23.57 -13.29
CA VAL A 382 -13.50 -22.47 -14.07
C VAL A 382 -13.03 -23.04 -15.41
N ASN A 383 -13.44 -22.42 -16.52
CA ASN A 383 -13.08 -22.87 -17.87
C ASN A 383 -13.35 -24.38 -18.10
N SER A 384 -14.51 -24.87 -17.64
CA SER A 384 -14.97 -26.27 -17.72
C SER A 384 -14.11 -27.29 -16.95
N LYS A 385 -13.23 -26.83 -16.05
CA LYS A 385 -12.44 -27.67 -15.14
C LYS A 385 -12.84 -27.39 -13.70
N VAL A 386 -12.89 -28.43 -12.88
CA VAL A 386 -13.28 -28.31 -11.46
C VAL A 386 -12.05 -28.38 -10.57
N TYR A 387 -11.93 -27.42 -9.66
CA TYR A 387 -10.86 -27.31 -8.68
C TYR A 387 -11.44 -27.40 -7.28
N ARG A 388 -10.72 -28.05 -6.35
CA ARG A 388 -11.14 -28.21 -4.95
C ARG A 388 -10.12 -27.57 -4.00
N ALA A 389 -10.60 -27.04 -2.88
CA ALA A 389 -9.73 -26.59 -1.79
C ALA A 389 -10.11 -27.16 -0.43
N LYS A 390 -9.15 -27.23 0.48
CA LYS A 390 -9.45 -27.42 1.91
C LYS A 390 -10.18 -26.20 2.48
N ASN A 391 -9.75 -24.99 2.10
CA ASN A 391 -10.36 -23.72 2.48
C ASN A 391 -10.72 -22.87 1.25
N ILE A 392 -11.91 -22.26 1.26
CA ILE A 392 -12.34 -21.28 0.26
C ILE A 392 -12.41 -19.89 0.91
N ILE A 393 -11.86 -18.88 0.25
CA ILE A 393 -12.05 -17.48 0.60
C ILE A 393 -12.87 -16.78 -0.50
N LEU A 394 -14.07 -16.36 -0.16
CA LEU A 394 -14.98 -15.62 -1.04
C LEU A 394 -14.61 -14.13 -1.01
N ALA A 395 -14.04 -13.61 -2.10
CA ALA A 395 -13.61 -12.22 -2.25
C ALA A 395 -14.25 -11.57 -3.51
N THR A 396 -15.49 -11.94 -3.81
CA THR A 396 -16.21 -11.58 -5.05
C THR A 396 -16.65 -10.11 -5.12
N GLY A 397 -16.48 -9.36 -4.04
CA GLY A 397 -16.71 -7.91 -3.98
C GLY A 397 -18.19 -7.52 -4.11
N SER A 398 -18.43 -6.38 -4.75
CA SER A 398 -19.74 -5.78 -4.95
C SER A 398 -19.89 -5.16 -6.34
N THR A 399 -21.11 -4.83 -6.74
CA THR A 399 -21.44 -4.03 -7.94
C THR A 399 -22.21 -2.77 -7.58
N ALA A 400 -22.13 -1.73 -8.42
CA ALA A 400 -22.91 -0.51 -8.23
C ALA A 400 -24.42 -0.81 -8.30
N ASN A 401 -25.20 -0.15 -7.44
CA ASN A 401 -26.65 -0.26 -7.47
C ASN A 401 -27.20 0.41 -8.73
N GLN A 402 -28.11 -0.28 -9.40
CA GLN A 402 -28.88 0.27 -10.51
C GLN A 402 -30.31 0.55 -10.06
N LEU A 403 -30.90 1.62 -10.59
CA LEU A 403 -32.32 1.95 -10.39
C LEU A 403 -33.20 1.33 -11.50
N ALA A 404 -32.84 0.14 -11.98
CA ALA A 404 -33.45 -0.51 -13.15
C ALA A 404 -34.95 -0.82 -12.99
N MET A 405 -35.46 -0.79 -11.75
CA MET A 405 -36.89 -0.96 -11.45
C MET A 405 -37.73 0.28 -11.81
N LEU A 406 -37.11 1.45 -11.96
CA LEU A 406 -37.81 2.66 -12.38
C LEU A 406 -38.10 2.62 -13.89
N PRO A 407 -39.28 3.10 -14.34
CA PRO A 407 -39.62 3.11 -15.76
C PRO A 407 -38.56 3.81 -16.62
N GLY A 408 -38.15 3.13 -17.70
CA GLY A 408 -37.16 3.60 -18.68
C GLY A 408 -35.70 3.57 -18.22
N PHE A 409 -35.40 3.30 -16.95
CA PHE A 409 -34.00 3.27 -16.47
C PHE A 409 -33.22 2.10 -17.05
N LYS A 410 -33.84 0.92 -17.20
CA LYS A 410 -33.18 -0.25 -17.80
C LYS A 410 -32.67 0.04 -19.22
N GLU A 411 -33.53 0.61 -20.07
CA GLU A 411 -33.18 1.04 -21.42
C GLU A 411 -32.10 2.14 -21.40
N GLY A 412 -32.18 3.06 -20.44
CA GLY A 412 -31.15 4.09 -20.22
C GLY A 412 -29.76 3.51 -19.93
N TYR A 413 -29.67 2.45 -19.11
CA TYR A 413 -28.41 1.74 -18.88
C TYR A 413 -27.91 1.01 -20.13
N GLU A 414 -28.80 0.32 -20.85
CA GLU A 414 -28.46 -0.41 -22.09
C GLU A 414 -27.92 0.53 -23.18
N ASN A 415 -28.43 1.77 -23.25
CA ASN A 415 -28.02 2.79 -24.22
C ASN A 415 -26.86 3.68 -23.74
N LEU A 416 -26.31 3.46 -22.53
CA LEU A 416 -25.28 4.30 -21.91
C LEU A 416 -25.67 5.78 -21.74
N GLU A 417 -26.97 6.07 -21.60
CA GLU A 417 -27.48 7.40 -21.25
C GLU A 417 -27.61 7.57 -19.74
N ILE A 418 -27.89 6.46 -19.04
CA ILE A 418 -27.76 6.31 -17.59
C ILE A 418 -26.60 5.36 -17.35
N ILE A 419 -25.71 5.72 -16.44
CA ILE A 419 -24.47 5.01 -16.20
C ILE A 419 -24.23 4.81 -14.71
N THR A 420 -23.34 3.88 -14.37
CA THR A 420 -22.82 3.72 -13.01
C THR A 420 -21.41 4.29 -12.92
N SER A 421 -20.79 4.17 -11.75
CA SER A 421 -19.39 4.56 -11.57
C SER A 421 -18.43 3.80 -12.50
N GLU A 422 -18.77 2.57 -12.91
CA GLU A 422 -17.93 1.75 -13.78
C GLU A 422 -17.79 2.33 -15.20
N GLU A 423 -18.88 2.84 -15.76
CA GLU A 423 -18.83 3.53 -17.05
C GLU A 423 -18.33 4.96 -16.91
N ALA A 424 -18.73 5.68 -15.85
CA ALA A 424 -18.34 7.08 -15.64
C ALA A 424 -16.82 7.25 -15.52
N ILE A 425 -16.14 6.34 -14.83
CA ILE A 425 -14.67 6.39 -14.67
C ILE A 425 -13.91 6.09 -15.96
N ASN A 426 -14.60 5.58 -16.98
CA ASN A 426 -14.07 5.26 -18.30
C ASN A 426 -14.74 6.10 -19.40
N TRP A 427 -15.35 7.23 -19.05
CA TRP A 427 -15.97 8.16 -20.00
C TRP A 427 -14.91 9.02 -20.73
N ASP A 428 -14.03 8.38 -21.50
CA ASP A 428 -12.79 8.99 -22.04
C ASP A 428 -12.94 9.75 -23.37
N LYS A 429 -14.05 9.54 -24.10
CA LYS A 429 -14.19 10.01 -25.49
C LYS A 429 -14.30 11.52 -25.63
N SER A 430 -15.10 12.15 -24.77
CA SER A 430 -15.37 13.59 -24.78
C SER A 430 -15.97 14.02 -23.45
N LEU A 431 -15.64 15.23 -22.99
CA LEU A 431 -16.21 15.81 -21.78
C LEU A 431 -17.73 16.04 -21.98
N PRO A 432 -18.61 15.45 -21.14
CA PRO A 432 -20.04 15.76 -21.20
C PRO A 432 -20.28 17.22 -20.82
N LYS A 433 -21.22 17.89 -21.50
CA LYS A 433 -21.56 19.29 -21.18
C LYS A 433 -22.47 19.36 -19.96
N LYS A 434 -23.41 18.42 -19.83
CA LYS A 434 -24.38 18.36 -18.71
C LYS A 434 -24.44 16.98 -18.08
N VAL A 435 -24.17 16.91 -16.77
CA VAL A 435 -24.13 15.68 -15.98
C VAL A 435 -25.13 15.80 -14.83
N THR A 436 -26.01 14.80 -14.69
CA THR A 436 -26.79 14.63 -13.47
C THR A 436 -26.29 13.44 -12.67
N ILE A 437 -26.08 13.61 -11.37
CA ILE A 437 -25.63 12.56 -10.45
C ILE A 437 -26.75 12.27 -9.46
N ILE A 438 -27.23 11.02 -9.43
CA ILE A 438 -28.25 10.56 -8.48
C ILE A 438 -27.54 9.97 -7.26
N GLY A 439 -27.55 10.71 -6.15
CA GLY A 439 -26.93 10.36 -4.87
C GLY A 439 -25.76 11.27 -4.51
N GLY A 440 -25.89 12.00 -3.40
CA GLY A 440 -24.88 12.87 -2.78
C GLY A 440 -24.04 12.18 -1.70
N GLY A 441 -23.70 10.91 -1.93
CA GLY A 441 -22.73 10.16 -1.11
C GLY A 441 -21.29 10.34 -1.62
N VAL A 442 -20.35 9.59 -1.03
CA VAL A 442 -18.89 9.65 -1.36
C VAL A 442 -18.63 9.62 -2.87
N ILE A 443 -19.14 8.60 -3.56
CA ILE A 443 -18.96 8.42 -5.01
C ILE A 443 -19.51 9.63 -5.77
N GLY A 444 -20.71 10.08 -5.42
CA GLY A 444 -21.36 11.21 -6.10
C GLY A 444 -20.59 12.51 -5.94
N LEU A 445 -20.04 12.78 -4.75
CA LEU A 445 -19.20 13.96 -4.52
C LEU A 445 -17.89 13.91 -5.29
N GLU A 446 -17.18 12.78 -5.27
CA GLU A 446 -15.91 12.65 -6.01
C GLU A 446 -16.11 12.84 -7.53
N PHE A 447 -17.15 12.23 -8.11
CA PHE A 447 -17.46 12.45 -9.53
C PHE A 447 -17.95 13.85 -9.83
N ALA A 448 -18.71 14.48 -8.92
CA ALA A 448 -19.12 15.88 -9.08
C ALA A 448 -17.89 16.79 -9.18
N THR A 449 -16.89 16.60 -8.30
CA THR A 449 -15.61 17.31 -8.37
C THR A 449 -14.91 17.07 -9.70
N VAL A 450 -14.77 15.82 -10.14
CA VAL A 450 -14.09 15.50 -11.41
C VAL A 450 -14.76 16.19 -12.60
N PHE A 451 -16.08 16.04 -12.75
CA PHE A 451 -16.81 16.60 -13.89
C PHE A 451 -16.87 18.13 -13.85
N ALA A 452 -17.16 18.73 -12.69
CA ALA A 452 -17.28 20.18 -12.56
C ALA A 452 -15.93 20.87 -12.79
N THR A 453 -14.85 20.38 -12.21
CA THR A 453 -13.52 20.98 -12.39
C THR A 453 -13.02 20.85 -13.83
N ALA A 454 -13.34 19.74 -14.51
CA ALA A 454 -13.07 19.56 -15.93
C ALA A 454 -13.91 20.47 -16.84
N GLY A 455 -15.02 21.02 -16.34
CA GLY A 455 -15.82 22.06 -17.01
C GLY A 455 -17.25 21.67 -17.40
N ALA A 456 -17.77 20.54 -16.90
CA ALA A 456 -19.16 20.15 -17.10
C ALA A 456 -20.12 20.89 -16.16
N GLU A 457 -21.35 21.15 -16.62
CA GLU A 457 -22.45 21.58 -15.75
C GLU A 457 -22.97 20.37 -14.96
N VAL A 458 -22.83 20.38 -13.64
CA VAL A 458 -23.19 19.24 -12.79
C VAL A 458 -24.40 19.57 -11.91
N THR A 459 -25.38 18.66 -11.89
CA THR A 459 -26.49 18.66 -10.93
C THR A 459 -26.49 17.38 -10.10
N ILE A 460 -26.49 17.49 -8.77
CA ILE A 460 -26.67 16.35 -7.86
C ILE A 460 -28.13 16.30 -7.40
N LEU A 461 -28.72 15.11 -7.48
CA LEU A 461 -30.02 14.79 -6.87
C LEU A 461 -29.78 14.04 -5.55
N GLN A 462 -30.16 14.66 -4.45
CA GLN A 462 -30.10 14.06 -3.12
C GLN A 462 -31.52 13.82 -2.61
N ASN A 463 -31.80 12.58 -2.20
CA ASN A 463 -33.13 12.18 -1.74
C ASN A 463 -33.47 12.69 -0.33
N THR A 464 -32.48 13.12 0.44
CA THR A 464 -32.63 13.74 1.76
C THR A 464 -32.38 15.26 1.70
N ASP A 465 -32.51 15.92 2.84
CA ASP A 465 -32.31 17.36 3.05
C ASP A 465 -30.84 17.77 3.24
N LYS A 466 -29.93 16.79 3.30
CA LYS A 466 -28.49 16.98 3.47
C LYS A 466 -27.66 15.99 2.67
N LEU A 467 -26.45 16.42 2.28
CA LEU A 467 -25.39 15.55 1.76
C LEU A 467 -24.78 14.72 2.90
N LEU A 468 -24.12 13.61 2.56
CA LEU A 468 -23.38 12.78 3.53
C LEU A 468 -24.14 12.55 4.86
N PRO A 469 -25.38 12.04 4.83
CA PRO A 469 -26.29 12.10 5.97
C PRO A 469 -25.82 11.34 7.22
N MET A 470 -24.84 10.45 7.07
CA MET A 470 -24.23 9.63 8.12
C MET A 470 -23.04 10.31 8.83
N ASN A 471 -22.58 11.46 8.35
CA ASN A 471 -21.46 12.20 8.93
C ASN A 471 -21.93 13.31 9.89
N GLU A 472 -20.98 13.93 10.60
CA GLU A 472 -21.20 15.15 11.38
C GLU A 472 -21.88 16.23 10.51
N PRO A 473 -22.88 16.98 11.03
CA PRO A 473 -23.56 18.03 10.26
C PRO A 473 -22.62 19.06 9.63
N GLU A 474 -21.54 19.41 10.31
CA GLU A 474 -20.51 20.33 9.82
C GLU A 474 -19.80 19.81 8.56
N VAL A 475 -19.69 18.48 8.38
CA VAL A 475 -19.13 17.87 7.15
C VAL A 475 -20.04 18.10 5.96
N ALA A 476 -21.35 17.91 6.14
CA ALA A 476 -22.33 18.15 5.07
C ALA A 476 -22.33 19.62 4.65
N GLN A 477 -22.11 20.54 5.59
CA GLN A 477 -21.99 21.97 5.31
C GLN A 477 -20.73 22.31 4.51
N GLU A 478 -19.57 21.77 4.89
CA GLU A 478 -18.33 21.98 4.12
C GLU A 478 -18.40 21.35 2.72
N ALA A 479 -18.98 20.16 2.59
CA ALA A 479 -19.22 19.54 1.28
C ALA A 479 -20.14 20.40 0.41
N ALA A 480 -21.22 20.97 0.97
CA ALA A 480 -22.12 21.85 0.23
C ALA A 480 -21.43 23.16 -0.21
N LYS A 481 -20.62 23.78 0.66
CA LYS A 481 -19.83 24.98 0.32
C LYS A 481 -18.82 24.70 -0.80
N MET A 482 -18.15 23.56 -0.74
CA MET A 482 -17.20 23.12 -1.77
C MET A 482 -17.89 22.98 -3.13
N LEU A 483 -19.04 22.29 -3.18
CA LEU A 483 -19.82 22.12 -4.40
C LEU A 483 -20.32 23.45 -4.97
N ASP A 484 -20.79 24.36 -4.11
CA ASP A 484 -21.26 25.69 -4.51
C ASP A 484 -20.13 26.52 -5.15
N LYS A 485 -18.93 26.50 -4.57
CA LYS A 485 -17.73 27.15 -5.15
C LYS A 485 -17.38 26.61 -6.55
N MET A 486 -17.68 25.35 -6.82
CA MET A 486 -17.48 24.71 -8.13
C MET A 486 -18.63 24.95 -9.10
N GLY A 487 -19.71 25.63 -8.68
CA GLY A 487 -20.92 25.85 -9.49
C GLY A 487 -21.80 24.60 -9.63
N VAL A 488 -21.62 23.60 -8.76
CA VAL A 488 -22.44 22.38 -8.78
C VAL A 488 -23.79 22.64 -8.14
N LYS A 489 -24.87 22.36 -8.87
CA LYS A 489 -26.24 22.51 -8.35
C LYS A 489 -26.61 21.28 -7.54
N VAL A 490 -27.13 21.47 -6.32
CA VAL A 490 -27.68 20.37 -5.52
C VAL A 490 -29.20 20.53 -5.37
N LEU A 491 -29.94 19.50 -5.75
CA LEU A 491 -31.39 19.40 -5.54
C LEU A 491 -31.65 18.41 -4.41
N TYR A 492 -32.03 18.94 -3.25
CA TYR A 492 -32.41 18.16 -2.07
C TYR A 492 -33.85 17.66 -2.16
N ASN A 493 -34.18 16.66 -1.35
CA ASN A 493 -35.49 15.99 -1.35
C ASN A 493 -35.94 15.57 -2.77
N ALA A 494 -34.98 15.21 -3.63
CA ALA A 494 -35.20 14.93 -5.04
C ALA A 494 -35.38 13.41 -5.25
N GLN A 495 -36.51 13.02 -5.82
CA GLN A 495 -36.85 11.62 -6.09
C GLN A 495 -37.00 11.37 -7.60
N SER A 496 -36.14 10.55 -8.17
CA SER A 496 -36.25 10.11 -9.57
C SER A 496 -37.50 9.25 -9.78
N GLN A 497 -38.27 9.55 -10.83
CA GLN A 497 -39.53 8.86 -11.13
C GLN A 497 -39.41 7.96 -12.36
N LYS A 498 -39.00 8.54 -13.49
CA LYS A 498 -38.86 7.85 -14.77
C LYS A 498 -37.83 8.52 -15.67
N TYR A 499 -37.37 7.78 -16.67
CA TYR A 499 -36.53 8.27 -17.75
C TYR A 499 -37.23 8.01 -19.09
N GLU A 500 -37.37 9.02 -19.95
CA GLU A 500 -38.05 8.87 -21.24
C GLU A 500 -37.57 9.95 -22.23
N GLY A 501 -37.20 9.57 -23.45
CA GLY A 501 -36.84 10.52 -24.51
C GLY A 501 -35.71 11.48 -24.12
N ARG A 502 -34.66 10.96 -23.47
CA ARG A 502 -33.51 11.73 -22.92
C ARG A 502 -33.86 12.74 -21.81
N LYS A 503 -35.02 12.57 -21.18
CA LYS A 503 -35.48 13.39 -20.05
C LYS A 503 -35.57 12.56 -18.78
N LEU A 504 -34.96 13.08 -17.71
CA LEU A 504 -35.13 12.55 -16.37
C LEU A 504 -36.23 13.34 -15.65
N TYR A 505 -37.29 12.64 -15.24
CA TYR A 505 -38.39 13.19 -14.48
C TYR A 505 -38.14 12.96 -12.99
N VAL A 506 -38.16 14.05 -12.22
CA VAL A 506 -37.86 14.03 -10.79
C VAL A 506 -38.91 14.82 -10.01
N LEU A 507 -39.21 14.40 -8.79
CA LEU A 507 -39.97 15.19 -7.84
C LEU A 507 -38.99 15.89 -6.90
N VAL A 508 -38.95 17.22 -6.92
CA VAL A 508 -38.15 18.04 -6.00
C VAL A 508 -39.11 18.73 -5.06
N ASP A 509 -39.03 18.42 -3.76
CA ASP A 509 -39.99 18.90 -2.76
C ASP A 509 -41.45 18.62 -3.17
N GLY A 510 -41.68 17.46 -3.79
CA GLY A 510 -43.00 17.04 -4.30
C GLY A 510 -43.45 17.73 -5.60
N LYS A 511 -42.65 18.63 -6.19
CA LYS A 511 -42.95 19.29 -7.46
C LYS A 511 -42.20 18.62 -8.61
N GLU A 512 -42.91 18.35 -9.70
CA GLU A 512 -42.31 17.77 -10.90
C GLU A 512 -41.31 18.74 -11.54
N THR A 513 -40.11 18.23 -11.79
CA THR A 513 -39.03 18.89 -12.51
C THR A 513 -38.50 17.93 -13.57
N VAL A 514 -38.18 18.46 -14.74
CA VAL A 514 -37.62 17.68 -15.85
C VAL A 514 -36.21 18.16 -16.13
N LEU A 515 -35.28 17.22 -16.20
CA LEU A 515 -33.87 17.47 -16.49
C LEU A 515 -33.50 16.83 -17.84
N GLU A 516 -32.96 17.63 -18.74
CA GLU A 516 -32.34 17.19 -20.00
C GLU A 516 -30.82 17.23 -19.84
N GLN A 517 -30.15 16.09 -20.03
CA GLN A 517 -28.74 15.89 -19.67
C GLN A 517 -28.03 15.03 -20.73
N ASP A 518 -26.71 15.14 -20.81
CA ASP A 518 -25.91 14.31 -21.71
C ASP A 518 -25.76 12.91 -21.13
N ILE A 519 -25.47 12.84 -19.82
CA ILE A 519 -25.33 11.60 -19.04
C ILE A 519 -25.98 11.72 -17.65
N ILE A 520 -26.46 10.60 -17.14
CA ILE A 520 -26.99 10.47 -15.77
C ILE A 520 -26.20 9.39 -15.02
N LEU A 521 -25.45 9.76 -13.99
CA LEU A 521 -24.71 8.84 -13.14
C LEU A 521 -25.55 8.42 -11.93
N THR A 522 -25.79 7.12 -11.73
CA THR A 522 -26.34 6.59 -10.48
C THR A 522 -25.24 6.22 -9.49
N ALA A 523 -25.22 6.92 -8.35
CA ALA A 523 -24.29 6.74 -7.23
C ALA A 523 -25.03 6.40 -5.93
N THR A 524 -25.95 5.44 -5.99
CA THR A 524 -26.91 5.09 -4.91
C THR A 524 -26.47 3.91 -4.04
N GLY A 525 -25.16 3.68 -3.94
CA GLY A 525 -24.58 2.58 -3.17
C GLY A 525 -24.22 1.36 -4.01
N ARG A 526 -23.95 0.23 -3.33
CA ARG A 526 -23.44 -1.01 -3.92
C ARG A 526 -24.11 -2.22 -3.30
N SER A 527 -24.10 -3.35 -4.02
CA SER A 527 -24.68 -4.63 -3.62
C SER A 527 -23.63 -5.75 -3.67
N ALA A 528 -23.66 -6.66 -2.71
CA ALA A 528 -22.73 -7.78 -2.62
C ALA A 528 -22.87 -8.77 -3.78
N ASN A 529 -21.74 -9.29 -4.29
CA ASN A 529 -21.71 -10.26 -5.38
C ASN A 529 -21.81 -11.70 -4.84
N SER A 530 -23.01 -12.14 -4.47
CA SER A 530 -23.24 -13.43 -3.79
C SER A 530 -23.95 -14.51 -4.63
N LYS A 531 -24.10 -14.27 -5.94
CA LYS A 531 -24.81 -15.18 -6.86
C LYS A 531 -24.23 -16.60 -6.80
N GLY A 532 -25.10 -17.60 -6.64
CA GLY A 532 -24.73 -19.03 -6.59
C GLY A 532 -24.26 -19.54 -5.22
N LEU A 533 -23.97 -18.66 -4.25
CA LEU A 533 -23.46 -19.09 -2.94
C LEU A 533 -24.52 -19.78 -2.09
N ALA A 534 -25.76 -19.31 -2.13
CA ALA A 534 -26.88 -19.94 -1.40
C ALA A 534 -27.15 -21.38 -1.89
N GLU A 535 -26.96 -21.64 -3.18
CA GLU A 535 -27.16 -22.96 -3.81
C GLU A 535 -26.14 -24.01 -3.33
N VAL A 536 -25.00 -23.56 -2.78
CA VAL A 536 -23.97 -24.43 -2.18
C VAL A 536 -23.99 -24.46 -0.66
N GLY A 537 -24.98 -23.80 -0.03
CA GLY A 537 -25.25 -23.85 1.41
C GLY A 537 -24.74 -22.65 2.23
N VAL A 538 -24.18 -21.62 1.58
CA VAL A 538 -23.74 -20.40 2.28
C VAL A 538 -24.94 -19.53 2.62
N LYS A 539 -25.09 -19.14 3.89
CA LYS A 539 -26.17 -18.27 4.35
C LYS A 539 -25.94 -16.83 3.90
N LEU A 540 -26.98 -16.25 3.32
CA LEU A 540 -27.02 -14.85 2.90
C LEU A 540 -27.97 -14.03 3.78
N GLY A 541 -27.63 -12.77 3.99
CA GLY A 541 -28.47 -11.79 4.66
C GLY A 541 -29.57 -11.22 3.75
N GLN A 542 -30.37 -10.30 4.29
CA GLN A 542 -31.50 -9.69 3.59
C GLN A 542 -31.09 -8.85 2.38
N ARG A 543 -29.86 -8.31 2.38
CA ARG A 543 -29.31 -7.51 1.27
C ARG A 543 -28.43 -8.37 0.35
N GLY A 544 -28.47 -9.69 0.50
CA GLY A 544 -27.63 -10.63 -0.25
C GLY A 544 -26.18 -10.66 0.20
N GLU A 545 -25.83 -10.09 1.34
CA GLU A 545 -24.49 -10.17 1.91
C GLU A 545 -24.20 -11.58 2.48
N VAL A 546 -22.95 -12.03 2.42
CA VAL A 546 -22.55 -13.30 3.05
C VAL A 546 -22.39 -13.08 4.55
N ILE A 547 -23.10 -13.88 5.35
CA ILE A 547 -23.03 -13.79 6.81
C ILE A 547 -21.75 -14.46 7.30
N VAL A 548 -20.96 -13.72 8.08
CA VAL A 548 -19.70 -14.18 8.65
C VAL A 548 -19.61 -13.92 10.15
N ASP A 549 -18.79 -14.72 10.83
CA ASP A 549 -18.42 -14.49 12.23
C ASP A 549 -17.19 -13.55 12.36
N LYS A 550 -16.71 -13.35 13.59
CA LYS A 550 -15.53 -12.52 13.89
C LYS A 550 -14.22 -13.05 13.26
N HIS A 551 -14.19 -14.28 12.79
CA HIS A 551 -13.04 -14.90 12.11
C HIS A 551 -13.20 -14.90 10.59
N GLN A 552 -14.20 -14.16 10.08
CA GLN A 552 -14.58 -14.14 8.67
C GLN A 552 -15.05 -15.49 8.13
N ARG A 553 -15.46 -16.43 9.00
CA ARG A 553 -16.00 -17.73 8.63
C ARG A 553 -17.48 -17.63 8.31
N THR A 554 -17.93 -18.33 7.27
CA THR A 554 -19.35 -18.51 6.98
C THR A 554 -19.95 -19.62 7.86
N ASN A 555 -21.23 -19.97 7.66
CA ASN A 555 -21.83 -21.15 8.30
C ASN A 555 -21.28 -22.49 7.78
N VAL A 556 -20.55 -22.49 6.66
CA VAL A 556 -20.02 -23.70 6.03
C VAL A 556 -18.57 -23.92 6.45
N ARG A 557 -18.24 -25.14 6.88
CA ARG A 557 -16.90 -25.50 7.35
C ARG A 557 -15.84 -25.20 6.28
N ASN A 558 -14.81 -24.46 6.69
CA ASN A 558 -13.67 -24.02 5.88
C ASN A 558 -14.05 -23.11 4.70
N VAL A 559 -15.18 -22.43 4.76
CA VAL A 559 -15.55 -21.38 3.79
C VAL A 559 -15.59 -20.04 4.52
N TYR A 560 -14.79 -19.11 4.03
CA TYR A 560 -14.62 -17.75 4.54
C TYR A 560 -15.16 -16.74 3.53
N ALA A 561 -15.48 -15.52 3.98
CA ALA A 561 -15.82 -14.43 3.07
C ALA A 561 -15.23 -13.10 3.58
N ILE A 562 -14.71 -12.29 2.66
CA ILE A 562 -13.97 -11.06 2.99
C ILE A 562 -14.36 -9.89 2.08
N GLY A 563 -14.14 -8.67 2.57
CA GLY A 563 -14.45 -7.44 1.84
C GLY A 563 -15.94 -7.25 1.54
N ASP A 564 -16.26 -6.53 0.47
CA ASP A 564 -17.62 -6.05 0.21
C ASP A 564 -18.71 -7.13 0.17
N VAL A 565 -18.36 -8.39 -0.14
CA VAL A 565 -19.35 -9.47 -0.21
C VAL A 565 -19.99 -9.74 1.16
N THR A 566 -19.32 -9.40 2.27
CA THR A 566 -19.85 -9.55 3.63
C THR A 566 -20.81 -8.43 4.04
N GLY A 567 -20.81 -7.31 3.30
CA GLY A 567 -21.66 -6.16 3.61
C GLY A 567 -21.39 -5.48 4.96
N GLN A 568 -20.29 -5.82 5.66
CA GLN A 568 -19.90 -5.23 6.95
C GLN A 568 -19.44 -3.78 6.77
N ASN A 569 -18.39 -3.56 5.97
CA ASN A 569 -17.95 -2.25 5.51
C ASN A 569 -17.32 -2.39 4.11
N MET A 570 -17.90 -1.70 3.12
CA MET A 570 -17.47 -1.81 1.71
C MET A 570 -16.30 -0.85 1.40
N LEU A 571 -15.17 -1.08 2.07
CA LEU A 571 -13.95 -0.28 1.97
C LEU A 571 -12.74 -1.19 1.68
N ALA A 572 -11.82 -0.73 0.84
CA ALA A 572 -10.67 -1.53 0.42
C ALA A 572 -9.76 -1.94 1.58
N HIS A 573 -9.48 -1.02 2.51
CA HIS A 573 -8.68 -1.29 3.71
C HIS A 573 -9.36 -2.21 4.71
N VAL A 574 -10.70 -2.24 4.74
CA VAL A 574 -11.45 -3.26 5.50
C VAL A 574 -11.29 -4.63 4.85
N ALA A 575 -11.31 -4.71 3.52
CA ALA A 575 -11.05 -5.96 2.81
C ALA A 575 -9.63 -6.49 3.09
N TYR A 576 -8.62 -5.61 3.22
CA TYR A 576 -7.28 -6.01 3.66
C TYR A 576 -7.29 -6.59 5.08
N ALA A 577 -7.92 -5.91 6.03
CA ALA A 577 -8.03 -6.40 7.40
C ALA A 577 -8.75 -7.76 7.48
N HIS A 578 -9.82 -7.95 6.70
CA HIS A 578 -10.52 -9.22 6.62
C HIS A 578 -9.64 -10.34 6.04
N ALA A 579 -8.81 -10.03 5.04
CA ALA A 579 -7.87 -10.98 4.45
C ALA A 579 -6.87 -11.50 5.49
N LEU A 580 -6.25 -10.58 6.24
CA LEU A 580 -5.31 -10.93 7.32
C LEU A 580 -6.00 -11.82 8.36
N VAL A 581 -7.20 -11.44 8.82
CA VAL A 581 -7.98 -12.23 9.79
C VAL A 581 -8.29 -13.64 9.26
N ALA A 582 -8.77 -13.76 8.03
CA ALA A 582 -9.15 -15.05 7.45
C ALA A 582 -7.93 -15.96 7.29
N VAL A 583 -6.81 -15.44 6.78
CA VAL A 583 -5.58 -16.22 6.57
C VAL A 583 -4.93 -16.59 7.91
N SER A 584 -4.84 -15.66 8.87
CA SER A 584 -4.34 -15.96 10.22
C SER A 584 -5.16 -17.06 10.89
N HIS A 585 -6.49 -17.04 10.77
CA HIS A 585 -7.34 -18.11 11.28
C HIS A 585 -7.09 -19.45 10.56
N ILE A 586 -6.90 -19.46 9.23
CA ILE A 586 -6.55 -20.68 8.48
C ILE A 586 -5.22 -21.28 8.95
N LEU A 587 -4.26 -20.44 9.34
CA LEU A 587 -2.95 -20.84 9.85
C LEU A 587 -2.98 -21.23 11.35
N GLY A 588 -4.11 -21.06 12.04
CA GLY A 588 -4.26 -21.41 13.45
C GLY A 588 -3.80 -20.32 14.43
N ASP A 589 -3.60 -19.09 13.98
CA ASP A 589 -3.30 -17.94 14.85
C ASP A 589 -4.62 -17.33 15.38
N GLU A 590 -4.99 -17.69 16.62
CA GLU A 590 -6.25 -17.25 17.23
C GLU A 590 -6.30 -15.76 17.55
N GLU A 591 -5.15 -15.16 17.87
CA GLU A 591 -5.03 -13.74 18.25
C GLU A 591 -5.26 -12.86 17.02
N LYS A 592 -4.48 -13.09 15.94
CA LYS A 592 -4.61 -12.34 14.69
C LYS A 592 -5.83 -12.75 13.88
N GLY A 593 -6.34 -13.96 14.12
CA GLY A 593 -7.53 -14.50 13.48
C GLY A 593 -8.86 -13.90 13.93
N THR A 594 -8.88 -12.79 14.68
CA THR A 594 -10.13 -12.19 15.22
C THR A 594 -10.31 -10.73 14.80
N TYR A 595 -11.40 -10.43 14.09
CA TYR A 595 -11.77 -9.08 13.64
C TYR A 595 -12.53 -8.30 14.71
N LYS A 596 -11.87 -7.30 15.33
CA LYS A 596 -12.45 -6.40 16.34
C LYS A 596 -11.83 -4.98 16.28
N PRO A 597 -12.00 -4.23 15.19
CA PRO A 597 -11.48 -2.87 15.11
C PRO A 597 -12.19 -1.95 16.11
N LYS A 598 -11.46 -1.03 16.75
CA LYS A 598 -12.04 0.05 17.56
C LYS A 598 -12.55 1.20 16.70
N GLY A 599 -12.00 1.35 15.49
CA GLY A 599 -12.47 2.31 14.50
C GLY A 599 -12.20 1.83 13.08
N ILE A 600 -13.01 2.31 12.13
CA ILE A 600 -12.76 2.12 10.70
C ILE A 600 -12.74 3.52 10.08
N PRO A 601 -11.62 3.94 9.47
CA PRO A 601 -11.55 5.26 8.87
C PRO A 601 -12.34 5.27 7.57
N GLY A 602 -13.17 6.29 7.38
CA GLY A 602 -13.81 6.63 6.12
C GLY A 602 -13.13 7.84 5.50
N CYS A 603 -12.91 7.80 4.19
CA CYS A 603 -12.20 8.83 3.44
C CYS A 603 -13.00 9.26 2.21
N ILE A 604 -13.06 10.57 1.96
CA ILE A 604 -13.65 11.20 0.79
C ILE A 604 -12.59 12.13 0.21
N TYR A 605 -12.21 11.89 -1.03
CA TYR A 605 -10.99 12.46 -1.61
C TYR A 605 -11.28 13.69 -2.48
N THR A 606 -12.27 14.47 -2.07
CA THR A 606 -12.55 15.78 -2.64
C THR A 606 -11.47 16.78 -2.26
N THR A 607 -11.60 18.03 -2.70
CA THR A 607 -10.70 19.12 -2.28
C THR A 607 -11.54 20.24 -1.67
N PRO A 608 -11.52 20.46 -0.34
CA PRO A 608 -10.72 19.74 0.67
C PRO A 608 -11.14 18.27 0.85
N GLU A 609 -10.21 17.47 1.37
CA GLU A 609 -10.48 16.07 1.72
C GLU A 609 -11.32 15.98 3.00
N ILE A 610 -12.03 14.88 3.16
CA ILE A 610 -12.81 14.57 4.38
C ILE A 610 -12.39 13.19 4.86
N ALA A 611 -11.99 13.09 6.12
CA ALA A 611 -11.68 11.84 6.79
C ALA A 611 -12.40 11.77 8.14
N PHE A 612 -12.86 10.58 8.52
CA PHE A 612 -13.58 10.39 9.78
C PHE A 612 -13.38 8.97 10.31
N VAL A 613 -13.47 8.80 11.63
CA VAL A 613 -13.33 7.52 12.32
C VAL A 613 -14.12 7.53 13.61
N GLY A 614 -14.61 6.36 14.04
CA GLY A 614 -15.31 6.20 15.32
C GLY A 614 -16.70 6.84 15.35
N LEU A 615 -17.12 7.27 16.54
CA LEU A 615 -18.46 7.78 16.81
C LEU A 615 -18.57 9.27 16.51
N THR A 616 -19.71 9.69 15.96
CA THR A 616 -20.14 11.09 16.01
C THR A 616 -20.53 11.52 17.42
N GLU A 617 -20.58 12.82 17.68
CA GLU A 617 -21.04 13.35 18.97
C GLU A 617 -22.47 12.89 19.30
N ALA A 618 -23.34 12.86 18.29
CA ALA A 618 -24.73 12.42 18.43
C ALA A 618 -24.83 10.93 18.77
N GLU A 619 -24.02 10.08 18.13
CA GLU A 619 -23.98 8.64 18.41
C GLU A 619 -23.43 8.36 19.79
N ALA A 620 -22.33 9.00 20.19
CA ALA A 620 -21.74 8.83 21.51
C ALA A 620 -22.73 9.21 22.63
N LYS A 621 -23.42 10.35 22.49
CA LYS A 621 -24.49 10.76 23.43
C LYS A 621 -25.67 9.79 23.43
N LYS A 622 -26.09 9.29 22.26
CA LYS A 622 -27.16 8.28 22.15
C LYS A 622 -26.79 6.96 22.83
N GLN A 623 -25.52 6.61 22.85
CA GLN A 623 -24.99 5.46 23.60
C GLN A 623 -24.82 5.73 25.11
N GLY A 624 -25.21 6.91 25.61
CA GLY A 624 -25.12 7.26 27.03
C GLY A 624 -23.70 7.64 27.49
N ARG A 625 -22.77 7.87 26.58
CA ARG A 625 -21.39 8.27 26.91
C ARG A 625 -21.33 9.74 27.35
N ASN A 626 -20.49 10.03 28.34
CA ASN A 626 -20.29 11.38 28.84
C ASN A 626 -19.18 12.08 28.06
N VAL A 627 -19.53 12.61 26.89
CA VAL A 627 -18.55 13.16 25.94
C VAL A 627 -18.61 14.68 25.81
N PHE A 628 -17.56 15.26 25.24
CA PHE A 628 -17.56 16.59 24.65
C PHE A 628 -16.81 16.59 23.31
N ALA A 629 -17.11 17.56 22.46
CA ALA A 629 -16.34 17.80 21.23
C ALA A 629 -15.22 18.82 21.47
N SER A 630 -14.02 18.54 20.97
CA SER A 630 -12.92 19.49 20.83
C SER A 630 -12.73 19.81 19.35
N LYS A 631 -12.79 21.09 18.98
CA LYS A 631 -12.76 21.52 17.58
C LYS A 631 -11.64 22.54 17.36
N TYR A 632 -10.92 22.39 16.26
CA TYR A 632 -9.91 23.35 15.80
C TYR A 632 -10.06 23.59 14.29
N LEU A 633 -9.69 24.77 13.80
CA LEU A 633 -9.91 25.19 12.42
C LEU A 633 -8.60 25.30 11.65
N PHE A 634 -8.60 24.94 10.36
CA PHE A 634 -7.42 25.08 9.49
C PHE A 634 -6.99 26.53 9.31
N GLU A 635 -7.90 27.50 9.49
CA GLU A 635 -7.59 28.93 9.42
C GLU A 635 -6.57 29.42 10.46
N TYR A 636 -6.34 28.65 11.53
CA TYR A 636 -5.34 28.96 12.56
C TYR A 636 -4.03 28.18 12.42
N LEU A 637 -3.92 27.28 11.43
CA LEU A 637 -2.70 26.50 11.22
C LEU A 637 -1.72 27.22 10.29
N GLY A 638 -0.50 27.45 10.77
CA GLY A 638 0.55 28.09 9.98
C GLY A 638 0.80 27.42 8.62
N LYS A 639 0.84 26.07 8.59
CA LYS A 639 1.02 25.33 7.32
C LYS A 639 -0.13 25.56 6.33
N ALA A 640 -1.37 25.55 6.82
CA ALA A 640 -2.56 25.75 5.99
C ALA A 640 -2.64 27.17 5.43
N ILE A 641 -2.29 28.17 6.25
CA ILE A 641 -2.18 29.56 5.82
C ILE A 641 -1.10 29.70 4.74
N ALA A 642 0.08 29.13 4.97
CA ALA A 642 1.19 29.20 4.02
C ALA A 642 0.89 28.52 2.67
N ALA A 643 0.04 27.49 2.67
CA ALA A 643 -0.40 26.78 1.47
C ALA A 643 -1.68 27.35 0.84
N SER A 644 -2.27 28.41 1.40
CA SER A 644 -3.58 28.95 1.00
C SER A 644 -4.71 27.91 1.04
N HIS A 645 -4.61 26.93 1.94
CA HIS A 645 -5.55 25.81 2.12
C HIS A 645 -6.15 25.82 3.53
N THR A 646 -6.81 26.92 3.88
CA THR A 646 -7.33 27.19 5.25
C THR A 646 -8.73 26.65 5.51
N GLU A 647 -9.29 25.92 4.55
CA GLU A 647 -10.68 25.45 4.59
C GLU A 647 -10.82 24.21 5.50
N GLY A 648 -11.87 24.20 6.31
CA GLY A 648 -12.27 23.05 7.11
C GLY A 648 -11.79 23.07 8.57
N PHE A 649 -11.82 21.91 9.21
CA PHE A 649 -11.65 21.75 10.66
C PHE A 649 -11.25 20.32 11.04
N ILE A 650 -10.78 20.15 12.27
CA ILE A 650 -10.84 18.87 13.00
C ILE A 650 -11.88 18.95 14.11
N LYS A 651 -12.55 17.84 14.40
CA LYS A 651 -13.42 17.64 15.55
C LYS A 651 -13.08 16.29 16.19
N LEU A 652 -12.63 16.30 17.44
CA LEU A 652 -12.45 15.11 18.28
C LEU A 652 -13.64 14.93 19.20
N ILE A 653 -14.14 13.70 19.33
CA ILE A 653 -15.17 13.32 20.30
C ILE A 653 -14.47 12.62 21.47
N VAL A 654 -14.46 13.27 22.63
CA VAL A 654 -13.62 12.89 23.77
C VAL A 654 -14.49 12.53 24.96
N ASP A 655 -14.23 11.37 25.57
CA ASP A 655 -14.83 10.96 26.82
C ASP A 655 -14.27 11.77 28.00
N LYS A 656 -15.15 12.20 28.92
CA LYS A 656 -14.77 13.07 30.03
C LYS A 656 -14.08 12.37 31.19
N GLU A 657 -14.19 11.05 31.32
CA GLU A 657 -13.64 10.32 32.47
C GLU A 657 -12.11 10.25 32.38
N PHE A 658 -11.60 9.79 31.24
CA PHE A 658 -10.17 9.55 31.03
C PHE A 658 -9.56 10.31 29.86
N GLY A 659 -10.37 11.01 29.04
CA GLY A 659 -9.88 11.67 27.83
C GLY A 659 -9.70 10.74 26.63
N GLU A 660 -10.32 9.55 26.65
CA GLU A 660 -10.35 8.62 25.54
C GLU A 660 -10.99 9.28 24.29
N ILE A 661 -10.39 9.07 23.13
CA ILE A 661 -10.96 9.52 21.85
C ILE A 661 -11.92 8.45 21.36
N LEU A 662 -13.20 8.80 21.22
CA LEU A 662 -14.25 7.90 20.73
C LEU A 662 -14.52 8.06 19.24
N GLY A 663 -14.07 9.16 18.65
CA GLY A 663 -14.19 9.42 17.23
C GLY A 663 -13.55 10.74 16.84
N ALA A 664 -13.31 10.90 15.54
CA ALA A 664 -12.78 12.11 14.97
C ALA A 664 -13.31 12.36 13.55
N THR A 665 -13.26 13.61 13.15
CA THR A 665 -13.55 14.06 11.79
C THR A 665 -12.59 15.17 11.43
N ILE A 666 -11.98 15.07 10.25
CA ILE A 666 -11.08 16.06 9.68
C ILE A 666 -11.62 16.42 8.30
N VAL A 667 -11.83 17.71 8.06
CA VAL A 667 -12.08 18.29 6.74
C VAL A 667 -10.93 19.25 6.46
N GLY A 668 -10.13 19.01 5.43
CA GLY A 668 -8.98 19.85 5.12
C GLY A 668 -8.00 19.19 4.16
N SER A 669 -6.85 19.82 3.93
CA SER A 669 -5.80 19.25 3.08
C SER A 669 -5.19 17.99 3.71
N ASN A 670 -5.00 16.97 2.86
CA ASN A 670 -4.37 15.70 3.23
C ASN A 670 -5.03 14.97 4.41
N ALA A 671 -6.29 15.29 4.73
CA ALA A 671 -7.00 14.74 5.88
C ALA A 671 -6.98 13.20 5.90
N THR A 672 -6.96 12.58 4.71
CA THR A 672 -6.95 11.12 4.56
C THR A 672 -5.62 10.47 4.93
N ASP A 673 -4.52 11.22 4.95
CA ASP A 673 -3.18 10.70 5.26
C ASP A 673 -2.97 10.55 6.77
N TYR A 674 -3.42 11.52 7.56
CA TYR A 674 -3.10 11.59 9.00
C TYR A 674 -4.29 11.31 9.94
N ILE A 675 -5.50 11.03 9.44
CA ILE A 675 -6.59 10.47 10.27
C ILE A 675 -6.17 9.17 10.98
N THR A 676 -5.22 8.45 10.39
CA THR A 676 -4.67 7.19 10.93
C THR A 676 -3.96 7.39 12.26
N GLU A 677 -3.42 8.59 12.57
CA GLU A 677 -2.88 8.87 13.90
C GLU A 677 -3.97 8.75 14.98
N VAL A 678 -5.16 9.31 14.72
CA VAL A 678 -6.28 9.19 15.65
C VAL A 678 -6.72 7.73 15.78
N LEU A 679 -6.80 7.01 14.67
CA LEU A 679 -7.14 5.58 14.72
C LEU A 679 -6.11 4.77 15.51
N LEU A 680 -4.82 5.02 15.32
CA LEU A 680 -3.76 4.37 16.09
C LEU A 680 -3.92 4.67 17.58
N ALA A 681 -4.20 5.93 17.93
CA ALA A 681 -4.46 6.33 19.30
C ALA A 681 -5.67 5.57 19.89
N MET A 682 -6.76 5.44 19.13
CA MET A 682 -7.94 4.66 19.53
C MET A 682 -7.60 3.18 19.75
N GLU A 683 -6.91 2.55 18.80
CA GLU A 683 -6.50 1.14 18.90
C GLU A 683 -5.64 0.88 20.14
N GLN A 684 -4.72 1.79 20.46
CA GLN A 684 -3.78 1.71 21.57
C GLN A 684 -4.27 2.34 22.89
N GLU A 685 -5.52 2.83 22.96
CA GLU A 685 -6.08 3.49 24.17
C GLU A 685 -5.30 4.73 24.62
N VAL A 686 -4.63 5.39 23.69
CA VAL A 686 -3.95 6.67 23.91
C VAL A 686 -5.02 7.76 24.07
N THR A 687 -4.88 8.60 25.09
CA THR A 687 -5.84 9.67 25.40
C THR A 687 -5.39 11.00 24.79
N VAL A 688 -6.26 12.01 24.83
CA VAL A 688 -5.89 13.38 24.44
C VAL A 688 -4.73 13.96 25.27
N HIS A 689 -4.48 13.42 26.48
CA HIS A 689 -3.36 13.84 27.31
C HIS A 689 -2.02 13.43 26.70
N GLU A 690 -1.86 12.17 26.29
CA GLU A 690 -0.62 11.71 25.67
C GLU A 690 -0.38 12.41 24.33
N ILE A 691 -1.40 12.57 23.48
CA ILE A 691 -1.27 13.29 22.20
C ILE A 691 -0.82 14.73 22.43
N ALA A 692 -1.34 15.42 23.46
CA ALA A 692 -0.94 16.79 23.78
C ALA A 692 0.55 16.91 24.20
N HIS A 693 1.16 15.83 24.72
CA HIS A 693 2.58 15.77 25.05
C HIS A 693 3.46 15.27 23.90
N THR A 694 2.88 14.64 22.87
CA THR A 694 3.59 14.23 21.67
C THR A 694 4.05 15.44 20.87
N ILE A 695 5.36 15.53 20.62
CA ILE A 695 5.97 16.60 19.81
C ILE A 695 5.60 16.36 18.35
N HIS A 696 4.66 17.15 17.83
CA HIS A 696 4.31 17.15 16.41
C HIS A 696 5.30 18.01 15.60
N PRO A 697 5.71 17.58 14.39
CA PRO A 697 6.57 18.40 13.52
C PRO A 697 5.89 19.71 13.11
N HIS A 698 6.64 20.81 13.11
CA HIS A 698 6.18 22.15 12.74
C HIS A 698 6.95 22.73 11.53
N PRO A 699 6.28 23.38 10.56
CA PRO A 699 4.83 23.47 10.39
C PRO A 699 4.26 22.29 9.56
N THR A 700 3.20 21.64 10.03
CA THR A 700 2.51 20.55 9.30
C THR A 700 0.98 20.62 9.39
N TYR A 701 0.27 19.92 8.50
CA TYR A 701 -1.20 19.76 8.64
C TYR A 701 -1.56 18.91 9.87
N ASN A 702 -0.67 18.00 10.26
CA ASN A 702 -0.90 17.06 11.35
C ASN A 702 -0.97 17.75 12.72
N GLU A 703 -0.38 18.93 12.88
CA GLU A 703 -0.51 19.77 14.09
C GLU A 703 -1.97 20.08 14.46
N ILE A 704 -2.92 19.93 13.52
CA ILE A 704 -4.34 20.11 13.83
C ILE A 704 -4.86 19.07 14.83
N ILE A 705 -4.35 17.83 14.77
CA ILE A 705 -4.68 16.78 15.74
C ILE A 705 -4.18 17.21 17.12
N TRP A 706 -2.93 17.65 17.18
CA TRP A 706 -2.32 18.16 18.41
C TRP A 706 -3.08 19.35 19.00
N GLU A 707 -3.45 20.37 18.21
CA GLU A 707 -4.20 21.52 18.73
C GLU A 707 -5.55 21.13 19.32
N ALA A 708 -6.27 20.22 18.65
CA ALA A 708 -7.54 19.72 19.16
C ALA A 708 -7.37 18.86 20.42
N ALA A 709 -6.33 18.01 20.48
CA ALA A 709 -6.02 17.20 21.65
C ALA A 709 -5.53 18.04 22.83
N ARG A 710 -4.64 19.00 22.61
CA ARG A 710 -4.16 19.97 23.62
C ARG A 710 -5.30 20.78 24.20
N SER A 711 -6.21 21.28 23.35
CA SER A 711 -7.42 21.99 23.78
C SER A 711 -8.32 21.10 24.64
N ALA A 712 -8.49 19.83 24.25
CA ALA A 712 -9.25 18.85 25.01
C ALA A 712 -8.62 18.53 26.37
N SER A 713 -7.31 18.27 26.40
CA SER A 713 -6.52 18.01 27.62
C SER A 713 -6.66 19.17 28.60
N LEU A 714 -6.40 20.40 28.15
CA LEU A 714 -6.51 21.59 28.99
C LEU A 714 -7.92 21.73 29.60
N LYS A 715 -8.97 21.44 28.81
CA LYS A 715 -10.34 21.49 29.31
C LYS A 715 -10.58 20.45 30.42
N LEU A 716 -10.11 19.22 30.25
CA LEU A 716 -10.24 18.17 31.26
C LEU A 716 -9.51 18.54 32.55
N ASP A 717 -8.31 19.12 32.45
CA ASP A 717 -7.55 19.56 33.61
C ASP A 717 -8.26 20.70 34.37
N LEU A 718 -8.80 21.68 33.65
CA LEU A 718 -9.59 22.76 34.23
C LEU A 718 -10.89 22.26 34.89
N GLU A 719 -11.53 21.23 34.35
CA GLU A 719 -12.72 20.62 34.96
C GLU A 719 -12.36 19.81 36.22
N LYS A 720 -11.20 19.15 36.25
CA LYS A 720 -10.67 18.47 37.45
C LYS A 720 -10.37 19.46 38.58
N HIS A 721 -9.75 20.61 38.28
CA HIS A 721 -9.45 21.63 39.28
C HIS A 721 -10.66 22.38 39.85
N LYS A 722 -11.84 22.26 39.22
CA LYS A 722 -13.09 22.85 39.72
C LYS A 722 -13.86 21.94 40.69
N LYS A 723 -13.53 20.64 40.73
CA LYS A 723 -14.09 19.66 41.67
C LYS A 723 -13.21 19.60 42.91
#